data_AF-A0A200PPR9-F1
#
_entry.id   AF-A0A200PPR9-F1
#
_cell.length_a   1.000
_cell.length_b   1.000
_cell.length_c   1.000
_cell.angle_alpha   90.00
_cell.angle_beta   90.00
_cell.angle_gamma   90.00
#
_symmetry.space_group_name_H-M   'P 1'
#
loop_
_entity.id
_entity.type
_entity.pdbx_description
1 polymer ?
#
loop_
_entity_poly.entity_id
_entity_poly.type
_entity_poly.pdbx_seq_one_letter_code
_entity_poly.pdbx_strand_id
1 'polypeptide(L)'
;MAKKGIESSAEMTSLTTLFLVLEAQPIRSPSSSYVEGAANEDGRTPSIWDTFTHAGKMVDKSNGDIACDQYHKYKEDVKLMADTGLDAYRFSISWSRLIPNGRGPVNPKGLQYYNNLINELISNGIQAHVTLFHYDLPQALEDEYGGWLSQKIVSDFTAYADVCFKEFGDRISTWTTLNEANVFVLGGYDNGIVPPQRCSSPFGINNSTCTSGNSTSEPYIAKQHGLIGFNVFAYWFIPHTNTIEDITATQRANDFFMGWFINPFVFGDYPEIVKKNAGSRIPSFTPHESKLVKGSSDFFGLNHYMSMRVMDDPESLKVHQRDVYADMAAKLIFDWDGIFPDEFPITPSALQGVLEYFKQVYGNPPMYIHENGQMTYRNVSLNDTSRVKYLEGYIGGLLNAVRNGSDTRGYFTWSFLDSFELLNGYISSFGLYFVDLNDPDLKRYPKLSAHWYSNFLKGGRRSTTNSGIIDEVVKNFSATTETSHLTVEGAVAEDGRKPCYWDIYTHQGKMADNSTGDVASDGYHKYKEDVKLMSEIGLEAYRFSISWSRLVPNGRGAINPKGVEYYNNLIDELISHGIQPHVTLYHLDLPQILEDEYGGWLSPKIIEDFTAYADVCFREFGDRVSHWTTINEPNIMAIASYDSGIWPPQRCSYPGGVINCTAGNSSIEPYTALHNILLTHATVAALYREKYKAKQNGMVGLNVYGFWCTSLTNSTADVTATQRANDFFVGWVVSPLVYGDYPEIMRKKAGSRLPSFTKRESELVKGSSDFLGLNHYFTVYIQDNPSSPETGIPDFNGDMGVKIAGTKDDTPTGQFVPGSLPSSPSGLLSLLGYLKDHYGNPPVYIQENGSGGPHNESLNDTARIDYVSGYIGSTLEAIRNGANTRGYFVWSFLDVFEVLSGYQSRYGLVHVDFEDKELKRQPKSSAQWYSNFLKKKKKQAGMEMKNINKSGSLNQTSHFSQ
;
A
#
# COMPACT_ATOMS: atom_id res chain seq x y z
N MET A 1 -5.76 0.45 -15.55
CA MET A 1 -4.60 -0.05 -16.31
C MET A 1 -4.26 -1.47 -15.86
N ALA A 2 -5.22 -2.40 -15.99
CA ALA A 2 -5.01 -3.80 -15.60
C ALA A 2 -4.89 -4.75 -16.80
N LYS A 3 -5.06 -4.28 -18.05
CA LYS A 3 -5.08 -5.15 -19.24
C LYS A 3 -4.08 -4.85 -20.36
N LYS A 4 -3.10 -3.96 -20.19
CA LYS A 4 -2.15 -3.63 -21.28
C LYS A 4 -0.69 -3.50 -20.84
N GLY A 5 -0.18 -4.57 -20.25
CA GLY A 5 1.23 -4.72 -19.88
C GLY A 5 1.65 -6.18 -19.71
N ILE A 6 1.02 -7.11 -20.43
CA ILE A 6 1.29 -8.55 -20.30
C ILE A 6 1.56 -9.13 -21.69
N GLU A 7 2.81 -9.04 -22.13
CA GLU A 7 3.33 -9.88 -23.22
C GLU A 7 4.64 -10.53 -22.76
N SER A 8 4.52 -11.53 -21.89
CA SER A 8 5.33 -12.74 -21.97
C SER A 8 4.38 -13.90 -21.63
N SER A 9 4.27 -14.87 -22.54
CA SER A 9 3.24 -15.93 -22.51
C SER A 9 3.41 -16.95 -21.37
N ALA A 10 4.30 -16.69 -20.42
CA ALA A 10 4.52 -17.47 -19.21
C ALA A 10 4.08 -16.74 -17.93
N GLU A 11 4.05 -15.40 -17.92
CA GLU A 11 3.64 -14.59 -16.75
C GLU A 11 2.12 -14.31 -16.73
N MET A 12 1.45 -14.35 -17.89
CA MET A 12 -0.03 -14.39 -17.97
C MET A 12 -0.56 -15.67 -17.29
N THR A 13 0.20 -16.76 -17.33
CA THR A 13 -0.10 -18.02 -16.64
C THR A 13 0.03 -17.95 -15.11
N SER A 14 0.42 -16.82 -14.51
CA SER A 14 0.50 -16.66 -13.04
C SER A 14 -0.64 -15.83 -12.44
N LEU A 15 -1.23 -14.88 -13.19
CA LEU A 15 -2.39 -14.09 -12.73
C LEU A 15 -3.68 -14.37 -13.52
N THR A 16 -3.56 -14.88 -14.75
CA THR A 16 -4.71 -15.38 -15.54
C THR A 16 -5.02 -16.85 -15.22
N THR A 17 -4.16 -17.50 -14.42
CA THR A 17 -4.44 -18.78 -13.75
C THR A 17 -4.91 -18.56 -12.31
N LEU A 18 -4.90 -17.30 -11.81
CA LEU A 18 -5.64 -16.93 -10.61
C LEU A 18 -7.09 -16.68 -11.03
N PHE A 19 -7.99 -17.59 -10.69
CA PHE A 19 -9.42 -17.36 -10.90
C PHE A 19 -9.86 -16.21 -9.99
N LEU A 20 -10.16 -15.03 -10.55
CA LEU A 20 -10.82 -13.93 -9.83
C LEU A 20 -12.33 -14.13 -9.95
N VAL A 21 -12.95 -14.49 -8.84
CA VAL A 21 -14.25 -15.12 -8.78
C VAL A 21 -15.12 -14.41 -7.75
N LEU A 22 -16.42 -14.64 -7.74
CA LEU A 22 -17.31 -14.25 -6.66
C LEU A 22 -17.79 -15.47 -5.90
N GLU A 23 -17.91 -15.30 -4.59
CA GLU A 23 -18.68 -16.18 -3.73
C GLU A 23 -20.06 -15.56 -3.46
N ALA A 24 -21.05 -16.41 -3.15
CA ALA A 24 -22.40 -16.00 -2.74
C ALA A 24 -22.82 -16.24 -1.28
N GLN A 25 -22.04 -16.79 -0.31
CA GLN A 25 -22.46 -16.88 1.12
C GLN A 25 -21.65 -16.17 2.30
N PRO A 26 -22.32 -15.62 3.37
CA PRO A 26 -21.89 -14.68 4.47
C PRO A 26 -20.62 -14.89 5.30
N ILE A 27 -20.15 -13.79 5.92
CA ILE A 27 -19.08 -13.78 6.94
C ILE A 27 -19.53 -14.36 8.27
N ARG A 28 -18.71 -15.28 8.79
CA ARG A 28 -18.94 -16.15 9.96
C ARG A 28 -19.92 -17.30 9.71
N SER A 29 -20.16 -17.62 8.43
CA SER A 29 -20.95 -18.74 7.87
C SER A 29 -22.43 -18.75 8.24
N PRO A 30 -23.34 -19.35 7.42
CA PRO A 30 -23.13 -20.36 6.37
C PRO A 30 -24.03 -20.31 5.10
N SER A 31 -24.00 -21.41 4.32
CA SER A 31 -25.01 -22.19 3.56
C SER A 31 -25.77 -21.72 2.32
N SER A 32 -26.02 -22.70 1.45
CA SER A 32 -26.93 -22.67 0.30
C SER A 32 -28.30 -22.07 0.62
N SER A 33 -28.87 -22.31 1.82
CA SER A 33 -30.24 -21.94 2.15
C SER A 33 -30.50 -20.43 2.30
N TYR A 34 -29.47 -19.57 2.36
CA TYR A 34 -29.64 -18.12 2.64
C TYR A 34 -29.42 -17.19 1.46
N VAL A 35 -28.98 -17.75 0.34
CA VAL A 35 -29.17 -17.16 -0.99
C VAL A 35 -30.26 -17.89 -1.74
N GLU A 36 -30.37 -19.22 -1.59
CA GLU A 36 -31.42 -19.99 -2.26
C GLU A 36 -32.83 -19.61 -1.82
N GLY A 37 -33.08 -19.50 -0.51
CA GLY A 37 -34.45 -19.45 0.01
C GLY A 37 -35.21 -20.75 -0.25
N ALA A 38 -36.52 -20.65 -0.47
CA ALA A 38 -37.40 -21.78 -0.75
C ALA A 38 -37.24 -22.92 0.29
N ALA A 39 -37.20 -22.55 1.58
CA ALA A 39 -36.80 -23.46 2.66
C ALA A 39 -37.75 -24.66 2.83
N ASN A 40 -39.01 -24.53 2.42
CA ASN A 40 -40.06 -25.54 2.56
C ASN A 40 -40.61 -26.04 1.21
N GLU A 41 -39.89 -25.82 0.12
CA GLU A 41 -40.36 -26.15 -1.23
C GLU A 41 -39.72 -27.43 -1.77
N ASP A 42 -40.42 -28.05 -2.72
CA ASP A 42 -39.89 -29.12 -3.57
C ASP A 42 -39.24 -30.29 -2.79
N GLY A 43 -39.75 -30.58 -1.60
CA GLY A 43 -39.32 -31.72 -0.78
C GLY A 43 -38.05 -31.48 0.05
N ARG A 44 -37.53 -30.25 0.14
CA ARG A 44 -36.49 -29.89 1.11
C ARG A 44 -37.00 -30.08 2.53
N THR A 45 -36.16 -30.62 3.41
CA THR A 45 -36.42 -30.69 4.87
C THR A 45 -35.61 -29.65 5.64
N PRO A 46 -36.00 -29.31 6.88
CA PRO A 46 -35.26 -28.38 7.71
C PRO A 46 -33.80 -28.79 7.95
N SER A 47 -32.93 -27.80 7.91
CA SER A 47 -31.57 -27.80 8.44
C SER A 47 -31.54 -27.24 9.86
N ILE A 48 -30.39 -27.38 10.54
CA ILE A 48 -30.17 -26.83 11.88
C ILE A 48 -30.34 -25.32 12.00
N TRP A 49 -30.29 -24.61 10.89
CA TRP A 49 -30.49 -23.17 10.88
C TRP A 49 -31.91 -22.73 10.62
N ASP A 50 -32.68 -23.50 9.85
CA ASP A 50 -34.12 -23.22 9.68
C ASP A 50 -34.76 -23.26 11.07
N THR A 51 -34.48 -24.30 11.85
CA THR A 51 -34.95 -24.42 13.23
C THR A 51 -34.40 -23.33 14.16
N PHE A 52 -33.12 -22.97 14.03
CA PHE A 52 -32.49 -21.93 14.84
C PHE A 52 -33.10 -20.55 14.59
N THR A 53 -33.28 -20.17 13.33
CA THR A 53 -33.84 -18.88 12.93
C THR A 53 -35.34 -18.80 13.28
N HIS A 54 -36.12 -19.86 13.05
CA HIS A 54 -37.53 -19.93 13.45
C HIS A 54 -37.73 -19.93 14.96
N ALA A 55 -36.73 -20.36 15.74
CA ALA A 55 -36.74 -20.21 17.20
C ALA A 55 -36.49 -18.76 17.66
N GLY A 56 -36.31 -17.80 16.74
CA GLY A 56 -36.13 -16.39 17.04
C GLY A 56 -34.76 -16.05 17.63
N LYS A 57 -33.76 -16.89 17.37
CA LYS A 57 -32.41 -16.77 17.94
C LYS A 57 -31.49 -15.78 17.20
N MET A 58 -31.99 -15.18 16.12
CA MET A 58 -31.27 -14.15 15.35
C MET A 58 -31.36 -12.79 16.02
N VAL A 59 -30.32 -11.97 15.84
CA VAL A 59 -30.25 -10.61 16.42
C VAL A 59 -31.43 -9.74 15.96
N ASP A 60 -31.78 -9.80 14.68
CA ASP A 60 -32.91 -9.07 14.10
C ASP A 60 -34.22 -9.89 14.04
N LYS A 61 -34.19 -11.12 14.58
CA LYS A 61 -35.28 -12.11 14.56
C LYS A 61 -35.78 -12.51 13.17
N SER A 62 -35.02 -12.21 12.11
CA SER A 62 -35.37 -12.61 10.76
C SER A 62 -34.96 -14.07 10.46
N ASN A 63 -35.35 -14.58 9.30
CA ASN A 63 -35.03 -15.94 8.85
C ASN A 63 -34.63 -15.97 7.36
N GLY A 64 -34.13 -17.12 6.93
CA GLY A 64 -33.69 -17.38 5.56
C GLY A 64 -34.74 -18.04 4.66
N ASP A 65 -36.03 -18.05 5.02
CA ASP A 65 -37.05 -18.82 4.28
C ASP A 65 -37.14 -18.41 2.81
N ILE A 66 -36.99 -17.10 2.55
CA ILE A 66 -37.01 -16.48 1.22
C ILE A 66 -35.61 -16.02 0.81
N ALA A 67 -34.84 -15.42 1.72
CA ALA A 67 -33.47 -14.98 1.44
C ALA A 67 -33.41 -13.99 0.24
N CYS A 68 -32.50 -14.17 -0.73
CA CYS A 68 -32.53 -13.46 -2.03
C CYS A 68 -33.14 -14.31 -3.16
N ASP A 69 -33.72 -15.47 -2.82
CA ASP A 69 -34.51 -16.32 -3.71
C ASP A 69 -33.78 -16.80 -4.98
N GLN A 70 -32.49 -17.10 -4.88
CA GLN A 70 -31.71 -17.65 -5.99
C GLN A 70 -32.27 -19.00 -6.47
N TYR A 71 -32.98 -19.75 -5.61
CA TYR A 71 -33.61 -21.01 -6.01
C TYR A 71 -34.52 -20.83 -7.24
N HIS A 72 -35.30 -19.75 -7.25
CA HIS A 72 -36.14 -19.38 -8.38
C HIS A 72 -35.45 -18.47 -9.40
N LYS A 73 -34.47 -17.67 -8.97
CA LYS A 73 -33.87 -16.58 -9.75
C LYS A 73 -32.45 -16.84 -10.27
N TYR A 74 -31.92 -18.05 -10.14
CA TYR A 74 -30.55 -18.37 -10.55
C TYR A 74 -30.20 -17.96 -11.98
N LYS A 75 -31.14 -17.98 -12.93
CA LYS A 75 -30.88 -17.52 -14.32
C LYS A 75 -30.59 -16.02 -14.40
N GLU A 76 -31.32 -15.23 -13.63
CA GLU A 76 -31.08 -13.78 -13.50
C GLU A 76 -29.70 -13.56 -12.87
N ASP A 77 -29.41 -14.27 -11.78
CA ASP A 77 -28.16 -14.13 -11.05
C ASP A 77 -26.95 -14.54 -11.92
N VAL A 78 -27.01 -15.68 -12.61
CA VAL A 78 -25.93 -16.15 -13.51
C VAL A 78 -25.73 -15.20 -14.68
N LYS A 79 -26.82 -14.62 -15.21
CA LYS A 79 -26.70 -13.57 -16.23
C LYS A 79 -25.94 -12.36 -15.69
N LEU A 80 -26.27 -11.90 -14.48
CA LEU A 80 -25.56 -10.79 -13.84
C LEU A 80 -24.09 -11.15 -13.58
N MET A 81 -23.78 -12.40 -13.22
CA MET A 81 -22.40 -12.89 -13.04
C MET A 81 -21.60 -12.82 -14.35
N ALA A 82 -22.19 -13.27 -15.45
CA ALA A 82 -21.59 -13.21 -16.77
C ALA A 82 -21.43 -11.75 -17.25
N ASP A 83 -22.45 -10.91 -17.00
CA ASP A 83 -22.43 -9.48 -17.27
C ASP A 83 -21.45 -8.71 -16.37
N THR A 84 -21.11 -9.23 -15.19
CA THR A 84 -20.00 -8.71 -14.37
C THR A 84 -18.66 -9.14 -14.95
N GLY A 85 -18.56 -10.34 -15.53
CA GLY A 85 -17.37 -10.87 -16.20
C GLY A 85 -16.59 -11.85 -15.33
N LEU A 86 -17.28 -12.70 -14.59
CA LEU A 86 -16.65 -13.71 -13.74
C LEU A 86 -16.16 -14.93 -14.51
N ASP A 87 -15.03 -15.48 -14.05
CA ASP A 87 -14.45 -16.71 -14.59
C ASP A 87 -14.96 -17.96 -13.87
N ALA A 88 -15.36 -17.82 -12.60
CA ALA A 88 -15.96 -18.91 -11.84
C ALA A 88 -17.06 -18.39 -10.89
N TYR A 89 -17.67 -19.29 -10.14
CA TYR A 89 -18.63 -19.00 -9.09
C TYR A 89 -18.57 -20.09 -8.02
N ARG A 90 -18.41 -19.68 -6.76
CA ARG A 90 -18.45 -20.61 -5.62
C ARG A 90 -19.82 -20.62 -4.97
N PHE A 91 -20.43 -21.80 -4.92
CA PHE A 91 -21.70 -22.03 -4.25
C PHE A 91 -21.65 -23.34 -3.45
N SER A 92 -22.64 -23.55 -2.59
CA SER A 92 -22.76 -24.78 -1.81
C SER A 92 -24.01 -25.55 -2.17
N ILE A 93 -23.99 -26.86 -1.96
CA ILE A 93 -25.15 -27.73 -2.14
C ILE A 93 -25.80 -27.92 -0.77
N SER A 94 -27.09 -27.59 -0.67
CA SER A 94 -27.91 -27.87 0.51
C SER A 94 -28.08 -29.36 0.71
N TRP A 95 -27.45 -29.91 1.74
CA TRP A 95 -27.61 -31.33 2.09
C TRP A 95 -29.09 -31.67 2.30
N SER A 96 -29.81 -30.86 3.09
CA SER A 96 -31.22 -31.11 3.40
C SER A 96 -32.18 -30.92 2.20
N ARG A 97 -31.73 -30.27 1.11
CA ARG A 97 -32.47 -30.18 -0.16
C ARG A 97 -32.19 -31.37 -1.06
N LEU A 98 -30.92 -31.79 -1.18
CA LEU A 98 -30.51 -32.88 -2.08
C LEU A 98 -30.90 -34.25 -1.51
N ILE A 99 -30.67 -34.46 -0.22
CA ILE A 99 -31.04 -35.69 0.51
C ILE A 99 -31.87 -35.26 1.73
N PRO A 100 -33.21 -35.23 1.61
CA PRO A 100 -34.10 -34.89 2.70
C PRO A 100 -33.83 -35.74 3.95
N ASN A 101 -33.83 -35.13 5.14
CA ASN A 101 -33.44 -35.73 6.42
C ASN A 101 -31.97 -36.24 6.50
N GLY A 102 -31.14 -35.95 5.50
CA GLY A 102 -29.74 -36.34 5.44
C GLY A 102 -29.47 -37.79 5.03
N ARG A 103 -30.51 -38.63 4.93
CA ARG A 103 -30.43 -40.03 4.46
C ARG A 103 -31.62 -40.38 3.57
N GLY A 104 -31.41 -41.36 2.69
CA GLY A 104 -32.47 -41.92 1.86
C GLY A 104 -32.34 -41.51 0.39
N PRO A 105 -33.43 -41.54 -0.38
CA PRO A 105 -33.38 -41.26 -1.81
C PRO A 105 -33.06 -39.79 -2.09
N VAL A 106 -32.33 -39.55 -3.18
CA VAL A 106 -32.08 -38.20 -3.69
C VAL A 106 -33.42 -37.54 -4.04
N ASN A 107 -33.59 -36.29 -3.62
CA ASN A 107 -34.73 -35.47 -4.01
C ASN A 107 -34.60 -35.08 -5.48
N PRO A 108 -35.49 -35.55 -6.38
CA PRO A 108 -35.39 -35.27 -7.81
C PRO A 108 -35.45 -33.77 -8.14
N LYS A 109 -36.19 -32.98 -7.34
CA LYS A 109 -36.32 -31.54 -7.55
C LYS A 109 -35.09 -30.77 -7.11
N GLY A 110 -34.54 -31.11 -5.94
CA GLY A 110 -33.24 -30.59 -5.49
C GLY A 110 -32.12 -30.90 -6.48
N LEU A 111 -32.05 -32.16 -6.93
CA LEU A 111 -31.10 -32.60 -7.96
C LEU A 111 -31.27 -31.83 -9.28
N GLN A 112 -32.51 -31.62 -9.72
CA GLN A 112 -32.80 -30.85 -10.93
C GLN A 112 -32.34 -29.40 -10.81
N TYR A 113 -32.57 -28.75 -9.67
CA TYR A 113 -32.14 -27.37 -9.42
C TYR A 113 -30.61 -27.22 -9.57
N TYR A 114 -29.81 -28.01 -8.86
CA TYR A 114 -28.34 -27.91 -8.96
C TYR A 114 -27.83 -28.24 -10.35
N ASN A 115 -28.42 -29.25 -11.02
CA ASN A 115 -28.08 -29.53 -12.42
C ASN A 115 -28.35 -28.33 -13.32
N ASN A 116 -29.50 -27.66 -13.14
CA ASN A 116 -29.83 -26.48 -13.93
C ASN A 116 -28.89 -25.32 -13.64
N LEU A 117 -28.58 -25.04 -12.36
CA LEU A 117 -27.63 -24.00 -11.97
C LEU A 117 -26.23 -24.24 -12.56
N ILE A 118 -25.69 -25.47 -12.41
CA ILE A 118 -24.39 -25.85 -12.96
C ILE A 118 -24.36 -25.70 -14.48
N ASN A 119 -25.40 -26.18 -15.16
CA ASN A 119 -25.49 -26.06 -16.61
C ASN A 119 -25.60 -24.59 -17.06
N GLU A 120 -26.35 -23.76 -16.33
CA GLU A 120 -26.49 -22.34 -16.63
C GLU A 120 -25.14 -21.62 -16.46
N LEU A 121 -24.40 -21.89 -15.37
CA LEU A 121 -23.05 -21.36 -15.14
C LEU A 121 -22.09 -21.72 -16.28
N ILE A 122 -22.00 -23.02 -16.61
CA ILE A 122 -21.13 -23.53 -17.66
C ILE A 122 -21.50 -22.94 -19.02
N SER A 123 -22.80 -22.83 -19.33
CA SER A 123 -23.26 -22.26 -20.59
C SER A 123 -22.90 -20.78 -20.76
N ASN A 124 -22.67 -20.07 -19.65
CA ASN A 124 -22.21 -18.69 -19.61
C ASN A 124 -20.68 -18.57 -19.43
N GLY A 125 -19.93 -19.69 -19.50
CA GLY A 125 -18.48 -19.70 -19.38
C GLY A 125 -17.95 -19.54 -17.96
N ILE A 126 -18.80 -19.75 -16.95
CA ILE A 126 -18.45 -19.60 -15.53
C ILE A 126 -18.17 -20.99 -14.95
N GLN A 127 -16.95 -21.20 -14.45
CA GLN A 127 -16.59 -22.44 -13.77
C GLN A 127 -17.29 -22.56 -12.41
N ALA A 128 -17.79 -23.75 -12.09
CA ALA A 128 -18.44 -23.99 -10.81
C ALA A 128 -17.44 -24.54 -9.77
N HIS A 129 -17.34 -23.85 -8.63
CA HIS A 129 -16.62 -24.31 -7.44
C HIS A 129 -17.64 -24.69 -6.37
N VAL A 130 -17.66 -25.96 -5.95
CA VAL A 130 -18.73 -26.46 -5.08
C VAL A 130 -18.23 -26.72 -3.67
N THR A 131 -18.96 -26.20 -2.69
CA THR A 131 -18.81 -26.54 -1.28
C THR A 131 -19.87 -27.55 -0.85
N LEU A 132 -19.46 -28.70 -0.32
CA LEU A 132 -20.39 -29.78 0.08
C LEU A 132 -21.14 -29.46 1.37
N PHE A 133 -20.43 -28.99 2.39
CA PHE A 133 -21.00 -28.61 3.66
C PHE A 133 -20.64 -27.18 3.98
N HIS A 134 -21.68 -26.38 4.14
CA HIS A 134 -21.55 -25.01 4.55
C HIS A 134 -22.59 -24.81 5.66
N TYR A 135 -22.42 -25.49 6.80
CA TYR A 135 -23.20 -25.47 8.06
C TYR A 135 -24.71 -25.73 7.97
N ASP A 136 -25.22 -26.22 6.85
CA ASP A 136 -26.62 -26.62 6.65
C ASP A 136 -26.87 -28.10 6.97
N LEU A 137 -26.43 -28.54 8.16
CA LEU A 137 -26.67 -29.90 8.60
C LEU A 137 -28.19 -30.19 8.62
N PRO A 138 -28.68 -31.30 8.01
CA PRO A 138 -30.07 -31.69 8.12
C PRO A 138 -30.47 -31.87 9.59
N GLN A 139 -31.57 -31.22 10.00
CA GLN A 139 -32.01 -31.22 11.41
C GLN A 139 -32.20 -32.64 11.95
N ALA A 140 -32.69 -33.57 11.12
CA ALA A 140 -32.91 -34.95 11.50
C ALA A 140 -31.64 -35.66 12.00
N LEU A 141 -30.46 -35.32 11.46
CA LEU A 141 -29.19 -35.91 11.90
C LEU A 141 -28.71 -35.32 13.24
N GLU A 142 -28.96 -34.04 13.47
CA GLU A 142 -28.73 -33.40 14.77
C GLU A 142 -29.65 -34.01 15.84
N ASP A 143 -30.93 -34.16 15.54
CA ASP A 143 -31.93 -34.71 16.47
C ASP A 143 -31.68 -36.20 16.79
N GLU A 144 -31.26 -37.00 15.81
CA GLU A 144 -31.09 -38.44 15.99
C GLU A 144 -29.85 -38.80 16.82
N TYR A 145 -28.71 -38.13 16.58
CA TYR A 145 -27.45 -38.52 17.21
C TYR A 145 -26.50 -37.36 17.53
N GLY A 146 -26.96 -36.11 17.48
CA GLY A 146 -26.14 -34.93 17.79
C GLY A 146 -25.17 -34.54 16.68
N GLY A 147 -25.48 -34.91 15.43
CA GLY A 147 -24.76 -34.43 14.26
C GLY A 147 -23.26 -34.70 14.31
N TRP A 148 -22.45 -33.65 14.27
CA TRP A 148 -20.99 -33.73 14.23
C TRP A 148 -20.35 -34.32 15.48
N LEU A 149 -21.08 -34.46 16.59
CA LEU A 149 -20.57 -35.11 17.81
C LEU A 149 -20.49 -36.63 17.70
N SER A 150 -21.12 -37.24 16.70
CA SER A 150 -21.11 -38.69 16.50
C SER A 150 -20.30 -39.09 15.28
N GLN A 151 -19.49 -40.16 15.40
CA GLN A 151 -18.77 -40.74 14.27
C GLN A 151 -19.69 -41.25 13.14
N LYS A 152 -20.99 -41.45 13.42
CA LYS A 152 -21.98 -41.78 12.39
C LYS A 152 -22.03 -40.75 11.26
N ILE A 153 -21.75 -39.48 11.58
CA ILE A 153 -21.73 -38.39 10.59
C ILE A 153 -20.73 -38.64 9.47
N VAL A 154 -19.62 -39.34 9.74
CA VAL A 154 -18.63 -39.68 8.71
C VAL A 154 -19.28 -40.47 7.58
N SER A 155 -20.05 -41.50 7.93
CA SER A 155 -20.70 -42.37 6.95
C SER A 155 -21.80 -41.63 6.20
N ASP A 156 -22.59 -40.82 6.89
CA ASP A 156 -23.71 -40.09 6.27
C ASP A 156 -23.20 -38.96 5.36
N PHE A 157 -22.19 -38.22 5.80
CA PHE A 157 -21.56 -37.19 4.99
C PHE A 157 -20.82 -37.77 3.79
N THR A 158 -20.15 -38.93 3.96
CA THR A 158 -19.51 -39.63 2.84
C THR A 158 -20.56 -40.11 1.83
N ALA A 159 -21.69 -40.64 2.27
CA ALA A 159 -22.77 -41.05 1.38
C ALA A 159 -23.38 -39.86 0.62
N TYR A 160 -23.54 -38.72 1.28
CA TYR A 160 -23.95 -37.48 0.65
C TYR A 160 -22.93 -36.96 -0.37
N ALA A 161 -21.64 -36.96 -0.01
CA ALA A 161 -20.56 -36.57 -0.91
C ALA A 161 -20.49 -37.48 -2.15
N ASP A 162 -20.65 -38.80 -1.97
CA ASP A 162 -20.70 -39.77 -3.08
C ASP A 162 -21.84 -39.45 -4.06
N VAL A 163 -23.03 -39.10 -3.56
CA VAL A 163 -24.13 -38.61 -4.40
C VAL A 163 -23.71 -37.35 -5.15
N CYS A 164 -23.13 -36.34 -4.49
CA CYS A 164 -22.68 -35.12 -5.15
C CYS A 164 -21.64 -35.38 -6.24
N PHE A 165 -20.64 -36.23 -5.97
CA PHE A 165 -19.61 -36.58 -6.94
C PHE A 165 -20.18 -37.37 -8.12
N LYS A 166 -21.10 -38.30 -7.86
CA LYS A 166 -21.73 -39.09 -8.92
C LYS A 166 -22.62 -38.25 -9.82
N GLU A 167 -23.40 -37.34 -9.24
CA GLU A 167 -24.43 -36.59 -9.97
C GLU A 167 -23.88 -35.29 -10.61
N PHE A 168 -22.79 -34.73 -10.10
CA PHE A 168 -22.23 -33.45 -10.58
C PHE A 168 -20.74 -33.48 -10.93
N GLY A 169 -19.99 -34.52 -10.54
CA GLY A 169 -18.54 -34.60 -10.75
C GLY A 169 -18.10 -34.70 -12.21
N ASP A 170 -19.03 -34.94 -13.13
CA ASP A 170 -18.78 -34.88 -14.58
C ASP A 170 -18.51 -33.44 -15.07
N ARG A 171 -19.01 -32.43 -14.34
CA ARG A 171 -18.94 -31.00 -14.67
C ARG A 171 -18.19 -30.16 -13.63
N ILE A 172 -18.03 -30.68 -12.41
CA ILE A 172 -17.36 -29.98 -11.31
C ILE A 172 -15.97 -30.56 -11.08
N SER A 173 -14.95 -29.71 -11.28
CA SER A 173 -13.54 -30.07 -11.07
C SER A 173 -12.96 -29.58 -9.74
N THR A 174 -13.68 -28.76 -8.98
CA THR A 174 -13.18 -28.16 -7.74
C THR A 174 -14.21 -28.29 -6.63
N TRP A 175 -13.82 -29.04 -5.59
CA TRP A 175 -14.66 -29.39 -4.44
C TRP A 175 -14.02 -28.89 -3.15
N THR A 176 -14.81 -28.23 -2.32
CA THR A 176 -14.51 -27.92 -0.93
C THR A 176 -15.45 -28.73 -0.04
N THR A 177 -14.94 -29.45 0.95
CA THR A 177 -15.78 -30.29 1.82
C THR A 177 -16.45 -29.48 2.90
N LEU A 178 -15.67 -28.78 3.71
CA LEU A 178 -16.15 -28.00 4.85
C LEU A 178 -15.77 -26.53 4.66
N ASN A 179 -16.76 -25.64 4.72
CA ASN A 179 -16.49 -24.21 4.89
C ASN A 179 -16.07 -23.93 6.36
N GLU A 180 -15.11 -23.02 6.57
CA GLU A 180 -14.80 -22.40 7.88
C GLU A 180 -14.88 -23.33 9.09
N ALA A 181 -14.23 -24.49 9.03
CA ALA A 181 -14.49 -25.52 10.04
C ALA A 181 -14.23 -25.05 11.49
N ASN A 182 -13.28 -24.13 11.64
CA ASN A 182 -12.97 -23.51 12.92
C ASN A 182 -14.09 -22.61 13.46
N VAL A 183 -14.83 -21.93 12.60
CA VAL A 183 -15.92 -21.04 13.02
C VAL A 183 -17.17 -21.84 13.40
N PHE A 184 -17.57 -22.91 12.68
CA PHE A 184 -18.72 -23.72 13.13
C PHE A 184 -18.41 -24.47 14.41
N VAL A 185 -17.18 -24.96 14.57
CA VAL A 185 -16.79 -25.72 15.77
C VAL A 185 -16.80 -24.81 16.98
N LEU A 186 -16.13 -23.66 16.92
CA LEU A 186 -16.08 -22.72 18.04
C LEU A 186 -17.44 -22.01 18.24
N GLY A 187 -18.10 -21.63 17.15
CA GLY A 187 -19.39 -20.93 17.21
C GLY A 187 -20.54 -21.82 17.67
N GLY A 188 -20.57 -23.08 17.22
CA GLY A 188 -21.69 -23.99 17.41
C GLY A 188 -21.58 -24.88 18.64
N TYR A 189 -20.36 -25.22 19.06
CA TYR A 189 -20.09 -26.20 20.13
C TYR A 189 -19.25 -25.65 21.30
N ASP A 190 -18.75 -24.41 21.21
CA ASP A 190 -18.03 -23.74 22.31
C ASP A 190 -18.83 -22.57 22.89
N ASN A 191 -18.96 -21.47 22.13
CA ASN A 191 -19.60 -20.24 22.61
C ASN A 191 -21.11 -20.16 22.31
N GLY A 192 -21.62 -21.01 21.41
CA GLY A 192 -23.05 -21.14 21.09
C GLY A 192 -23.68 -19.98 20.33
N ILE A 193 -22.92 -19.22 19.53
CA ILE A 193 -23.46 -18.12 18.70
C ILE A 193 -24.08 -18.56 17.37
N VAL A 194 -23.79 -19.78 16.91
CA VAL A 194 -24.43 -20.41 15.73
C VAL A 194 -25.05 -21.76 16.12
N PRO A 195 -26.00 -22.32 15.34
CA PRO A 195 -26.51 -23.65 15.60
C PRO A 195 -25.40 -24.71 15.53
N PRO A 196 -25.54 -25.82 16.29
CA PRO A 196 -26.71 -26.16 17.11
C PRO A 196 -26.80 -25.43 18.46
N GLN A 197 -25.94 -24.44 18.75
CA GLN A 197 -25.90 -23.69 20.00
C GLN A 197 -25.67 -24.59 21.22
N ARG A 198 -24.70 -25.50 21.08
CA ARG A 198 -24.26 -26.35 22.17
C ARG A 198 -23.15 -25.63 22.92
N CYS A 199 -23.44 -25.22 24.14
CA CYS A 199 -22.48 -24.53 25.00
C CYS A 199 -22.77 -24.83 26.48
N SER A 200 -21.77 -24.61 27.33
CA SER A 200 -21.87 -24.80 28.78
C SER A 200 -21.42 -23.55 29.55
N SER A 201 -22.08 -23.26 30.68
CA SER A 201 -21.67 -22.18 31.58
C SER A 201 -20.26 -22.43 32.13
N PRO A 202 -19.38 -21.41 32.25
CA PRO A 202 -19.63 -19.97 32.04
C PRO A 202 -19.32 -19.44 30.62
N PHE A 203 -19.06 -20.29 29.64
CA PHE A 203 -18.42 -19.91 28.35
C PHE A 203 -19.38 -19.30 27.31
N GLY A 204 -20.69 -19.38 27.52
CA GLY A 204 -21.69 -18.83 26.60
C GLY A 204 -21.72 -17.31 26.52
N ILE A 205 -21.82 -16.76 25.30
CA ILE A 205 -22.08 -15.32 25.11
C ILE A 205 -23.53 -15.02 25.53
N ASN A 206 -23.72 -13.99 26.36
CA ASN A 206 -24.99 -13.52 26.93
C ASN A 206 -25.65 -14.37 28.05
N ASN A 207 -24.88 -15.06 28.90
CA ASN A 207 -25.26 -15.50 30.28
C ASN A 207 -26.65 -16.15 30.53
N SER A 208 -27.43 -16.55 29.52
CA SER A 208 -28.80 -17.06 29.71
C SER A 208 -29.35 -18.06 28.68
N THR A 209 -28.58 -18.57 27.71
CA THR A 209 -29.11 -19.51 26.69
C THR A 209 -28.36 -20.85 26.55
N CYS A 210 -27.27 -21.08 27.29
CA CYS A 210 -26.59 -22.39 27.28
C CYS A 210 -27.35 -23.39 28.16
N THR A 211 -28.22 -24.22 27.54
CA THR A 211 -29.03 -25.22 28.25
C THR A 211 -28.63 -26.67 27.95
N SER A 212 -27.77 -26.91 26.97
CA SER A 212 -27.28 -28.26 26.58
C SER A 212 -25.94 -28.19 25.84
N GLY A 213 -24.96 -29.03 26.22
CA GLY A 213 -23.64 -29.11 25.58
C GLY A 213 -22.48 -29.19 26.58
N ASN A 214 -21.26 -29.41 26.10
CA ASN A 214 -20.03 -29.38 26.89
C ASN A 214 -18.88 -28.70 26.13
N SER A 215 -18.73 -27.40 26.34
CA SER A 215 -17.72 -26.53 25.71
C SER A 215 -16.27 -27.02 25.95
N THR A 216 -16.04 -27.83 27.00
CA THR A 216 -14.69 -28.34 27.31
C THR A 216 -14.24 -29.48 26.41
N SER A 217 -15.16 -30.23 25.78
CA SER A 217 -14.86 -31.44 25.00
C SER A 217 -15.52 -31.52 23.63
N GLU A 218 -16.74 -30.99 23.48
CA GLU A 218 -17.52 -31.11 22.24
C GLU A 218 -16.84 -30.46 21.01
N PRO A 219 -16.18 -29.28 21.11
CA PRO A 219 -15.44 -28.71 19.98
C PRO A 219 -14.34 -29.63 19.44
N TYR A 220 -13.67 -30.37 20.33
CA TYR A 220 -12.60 -31.29 19.95
C TYR A 220 -13.10 -32.56 19.24
N ILE A 221 -14.34 -32.98 19.54
CA ILE A 221 -14.98 -34.17 18.95
C ILE A 221 -15.54 -33.84 17.55
N ALA A 222 -16.17 -32.68 17.38
CA ALA A 222 -16.88 -32.30 16.14
C ALA A 222 -16.00 -32.24 14.88
N LYS A 223 -14.68 -32.18 15.04
CA LYS A 223 -13.71 -31.95 13.96
C LYS A 223 -13.16 -33.20 13.28
N GLN A 224 -13.12 -34.36 13.95
CA GLN A 224 -12.23 -35.48 13.59
C GLN A 224 -12.51 -36.20 12.24
N HIS A 225 -13.44 -35.73 11.41
CA HIS A 225 -14.27 -36.63 10.61
C HIS A 225 -14.62 -36.23 9.15
N GLY A 226 -14.08 -35.18 8.55
CA GLY A 226 -14.39 -34.80 7.13
C GLY A 226 -13.16 -34.57 6.25
N LEU A 227 -13.19 -34.95 4.95
CA LEU A 227 -12.05 -34.80 4.01
C LEU A 227 -12.33 -34.63 2.49
N ILE A 228 -11.40 -33.82 1.90
CA ILE A 228 -11.06 -33.28 0.56
C ILE A 228 -11.47 -31.82 0.23
N GLY A 229 -10.47 -30.93 0.12
CA GLY A 229 -10.59 -29.47 -0.06
C GLY A 229 -11.09 -28.78 1.21
N PHE A 230 -10.18 -28.26 2.03
CA PHE A 230 -10.53 -27.74 3.36
C PHE A 230 -10.44 -26.21 3.43
N ASN A 231 -11.50 -25.56 3.89
CA ASN A 231 -11.55 -24.10 4.05
C ASN A 231 -11.41 -23.69 5.52
N VAL A 232 -10.54 -22.72 5.80
CA VAL A 232 -10.34 -22.18 7.15
C VAL A 232 -10.54 -20.66 7.15
N PHE A 233 -11.16 -20.16 8.21
CA PHE A 233 -11.17 -18.73 8.48
C PHE A 233 -9.91 -18.32 9.24
N ALA A 234 -9.16 -17.33 8.76
CA ALA A 234 -7.95 -16.87 9.43
C ALA A 234 -7.96 -15.37 9.73
N TYR A 235 -7.65 -15.05 10.98
CA TYR A 235 -7.15 -13.73 11.34
C TYR A 235 -5.65 -13.63 11.06
N TRP A 236 -5.17 -12.43 10.79
CA TRP A 236 -3.74 -12.16 10.98
C TRP A 236 -3.49 -11.75 12.42
N PHE A 237 -2.83 -12.62 13.18
CA PHE A 237 -2.51 -12.34 14.57
C PHE A 237 -1.24 -11.49 14.70
N ILE A 238 -1.35 -10.40 15.45
CA ILE A 238 -0.27 -9.44 15.72
C ILE A 238 -0.01 -9.45 17.22
N PRO A 239 1.23 -9.55 17.71
CA PRO A 239 1.49 -9.47 19.14
C PRO A 239 1.05 -8.10 19.69
N HIS A 240 0.42 -8.08 20.87
CA HIS A 240 -0.08 -6.85 21.48
C HIS A 240 1.08 -5.92 21.86
N THR A 241 2.17 -6.49 22.37
CA THR A 241 3.46 -5.82 22.62
C THR A 241 4.61 -6.60 21.98
N ASN A 242 5.79 -5.99 21.87
CA ASN A 242 7.00 -6.69 21.37
C ASN A 242 7.67 -7.61 22.41
N THR A 243 6.94 -8.01 23.44
CA THR A 243 7.45 -8.94 24.46
C THR A 243 7.53 -10.36 23.91
N ILE A 244 8.45 -11.17 24.46
CA ILE A 244 8.63 -12.56 24.03
C ILE A 244 7.35 -13.36 24.34
N GLU A 245 6.68 -13.01 25.43
CA GLU A 245 5.44 -13.59 25.90
C GLU A 245 4.31 -13.39 24.87
N ASP A 246 4.05 -12.15 24.43
CA ASP A 246 3.01 -11.86 23.43
C ASP A 246 3.34 -12.43 22.03
N ILE A 247 4.62 -12.45 21.65
CA ILE A 247 5.08 -13.10 20.41
C ILE A 247 4.82 -14.61 20.48
N THR A 248 5.14 -15.24 21.61
CA THR A 248 4.87 -16.67 21.83
C THR A 248 3.37 -16.95 21.88
N ALA A 249 2.59 -16.07 22.50
CA ALA A 249 1.13 -16.14 22.53
C ALA A 249 0.52 -16.04 21.12
N THR A 250 1.10 -15.21 20.25
CA THR A 250 0.70 -15.09 18.84
C THR A 250 0.89 -16.41 18.10
N GLN A 251 2.00 -17.12 18.32
CA GLN A 251 2.19 -18.46 17.77
C GLN A 251 1.15 -19.46 18.32
N ARG A 252 0.84 -19.42 19.62
CA ARG A 252 -0.23 -20.27 20.19
C ARG A 252 -1.59 -19.94 19.59
N ALA A 253 -1.91 -18.68 19.35
CA ALA A 253 -3.12 -18.27 18.67
C ALA A 253 -3.19 -18.84 17.25
N ASN A 254 -2.10 -18.77 16.48
CA ASN A 254 -2.00 -19.45 15.18
C ASN A 254 -2.21 -20.96 15.31
N ASP A 255 -1.58 -21.62 16.28
CA ASP A 255 -1.68 -23.06 16.48
C ASP A 255 -3.10 -23.51 16.88
N PHE A 256 -3.79 -22.77 17.73
CA PHE A 256 -5.16 -23.11 18.15
C PHE A 256 -6.22 -22.77 17.10
N PHE A 257 -6.06 -21.64 16.40
CA PHE A 257 -7.08 -21.13 15.51
C PHE A 257 -6.95 -21.68 14.08
N MET A 258 -5.73 -21.81 13.57
CA MET A 258 -5.43 -22.39 12.25
C MET A 258 -4.77 -23.76 12.36
N GLY A 259 -3.68 -23.87 13.12
CA GLY A 259 -2.84 -25.07 13.17
C GLY A 259 -3.61 -26.31 13.63
N TRP A 260 -4.57 -26.16 14.54
CA TRP A 260 -5.43 -27.24 14.99
C TRP A 260 -6.13 -27.87 13.79
N PHE A 261 -6.54 -27.07 12.80
CA PHE A 261 -7.28 -27.50 11.61
C PHE A 261 -6.35 -27.87 10.45
N ILE A 262 -5.25 -27.15 10.23
CA ILE A 262 -4.38 -27.35 9.07
C ILE A 262 -3.29 -28.40 9.33
N ASN A 263 -2.71 -28.48 10.53
CA ASN A 263 -1.60 -29.40 10.83
C ASN A 263 -1.95 -30.88 10.60
N PRO A 264 -3.17 -31.39 10.87
CA PRO A 264 -3.52 -32.76 10.52
C PRO A 264 -3.35 -33.07 9.03
N PHE A 265 -3.70 -32.13 8.15
CA PHE A 265 -3.59 -32.32 6.70
C PHE A 265 -2.13 -32.28 6.21
N VAL A 266 -1.28 -31.47 6.85
CA VAL A 266 0.12 -31.30 6.40
C VAL A 266 1.06 -32.28 7.10
N PHE A 267 0.91 -32.44 8.41
CA PHE A 267 1.83 -33.19 9.27
C PHE A 267 1.26 -34.55 9.70
N GLY A 268 -0.06 -34.73 9.67
CA GLY A 268 -0.74 -35.97 10.08
C GLY A 268 -1.16 -36.00 11.56
N ASP A 269 -0.98 -34.90 12.29
CA ASP A 269 -1.35 -34.82 13.72
C ASP A 269 -1.63 -33.36 14.13
N TYR A 270 -2.21 -33.18 15.31
CA TYR A 270 -2.47 -31.86 15.90
C TYR A 270 -1.19 -31.17 16.40
N PRO A 271 -1.17 -29.82 16.49
CA PRO A 271 -0.04 -29.10 17.07
C PRO A 271 0.25 -29.56 18.50
N GLU A 272 1.54 -29.69 18.84
CA GLU A 272 1.97 -30.14 20.17
C GLU A 272 1.43 -29.27 21.31
N ILE A 273 1.37 -27.96 21.11
CA ILE A 273 0.85 -27.05 22.14
C ILE A 273 -0.65 -27.24 22.39
N VAL A 274 -1.42 -27.57 21.35
CA VAL A 274 -2.85 -27.88 21.46
C VAL A 274 -3.03 -29.18 22.23
N LYS A 275 -2.28 -30.23 21.89
CA LYS A 275 -2.28 -31.51 22.63
C LYS A 275 -1.89 -31.34 24.09
N LYS A 276 -0.84 -30.57 24.35
CA LYS A 276 -0.36 -30.29 25.71
C LYS A 276 -1.42 -29.60 26.56
N ASN A 277 -2.04 -28.54 26.05
CA ASN A 277 -2.96 -27.71 26.86
C ASN A 277 -4.35 -28.34 26.98
N ALA A 278 -4.86 -28.94 25.90
CA ALA A 278 -6.15 -29.63 25.90
C ALA A 278 -6.10 -30.96 26.68
N GLY A 279 -4.95 -31.66 26.65
CA GLY A 279 -4.75 -32.93 27.34
C GLY A 279 -5.63 -34.03 26.75
N SER A 280 -6.27 -34.84 27.60
CA SER A 280 -7.14 -35.94 27.16
C SER A 280 -8.46 -35.48 26.51
N ARG A 281 -8.74 -34.17 26.47
CA ARG A 281 -9.95 -33.61 25.83
C ARG A 281 -9.83 -33.51 24.32
N ILE A 282 -8.61 -33.39 23.79
CA ILE A 282 -8.38 -33.52 22.36
C ILE A 282 -8.17 -35.01 22.04
N PRO A 283 -8.98 -35.61 21.16
CA PRO A 283 -8.79 -37.01 20.82
C PRO A 283 -7.54 -37.17 19.93
N SER A 284 -6.95 -38.36 19.92
CA SER A 284 -5.71 -38.64 19.20
C SER A 284 -5.99 -39.38 17.90
N PHE A 285 -5.26 -39.07 16.83
CA PHE A 285 -5.30 -39.87 15.62
C PHE A 285 -4.60 -41.21 15.83
N THR A 286 -5.25 -42.30 15.46
CA THR A 286 -4.56 -43.58 15.27
C THR A 286 -3.55 -43.48 14.12
N PRO A 287 -2.53 -44.35 14.05
CA PRO A 287 -1.60 -44.36 12.92
C PRO A 287 -2.27 -44.51 11.55
N HIS A 288 -3.41 -45.20 11.50
CA HIS A 288 -4.20 -45.34 10.28
C HIS A 288 -4.89 -44.03 9.89
N GLU A 289 -5.56 -43.37 10.83
CA GLU A 289 -6.25 -42.09 10.59
C GLU A 289 -5.24 -40.98 10.27
N SER A 290 -4.10 -40.94 10.96
CA SER A 290 -3.00 -40.00 10.69
C SER A 290 -2.51 -40.11 9.24
N LYS A 291 -2.37 -41.35 8.73
CA LYS A 291 -2.00 -41.60 7.34
C LYS A 291 -3.13 -41.24 6.35
N LEU A 292 -4.38 -41.38 6.77
CA LEU A 292 -5.55 -41.06 5.94
C LEU A 292 -5.74 -39.55 5.79
N VAL A 293 -5.55 -38.77 6.87
CA VAL A 293 -5.73 -37.31 6.89
C VAL A 293 -4.55 -36.57 6.26
N LYS A 294 -3.33 -37.08 6.42
CA LYS A 294 -2.15 -36.43 5.87
C LYS A 294 -2.16 -36.45 4.33
N GLY A 295 -2.08 -35.28 3.72
CA GLY A 295 -2.07 -35.12 2.26
C GLY A 295 -3.44 -35.31 1.59
N SER A 296 -4.52 -35.33 2.37
CA SER A 296 -5.89 -35.49 1.86
C SER A 296 -6.54 -34.19 1.35
N SER A 297 -5.75 -33.16 1.07
CA SER A 297 -6.22 -31.91 0.47
C SER A 297 -5.28 -31.48 -0.66
N ASP A 298 -5.85 -31.24 -1.83
CA ASP A 298 -5.10 -30.79 -3.01
C ASP A 298 -4.81 -29.27 -2.99
N PHE A 299 -5.58 -28.52 -2.20
CA PHE A 299 -5.43 -27.09 -1.95
C PHE A 299 -6.03 -26.72 -0.59
N PHE A 300 -5.75 -25.52 -0.09
CA PHE A 300 -6.44 -24.94 1.06
C PHE A 300 -7.24 -23.71 0.66
N GLY A 301 -8.48 -23.66 1.12
CA GLY A 301 -9.33 -22.47 1.05
C GLY A 301 -9.07 -21.56 2.25
N LEU A 302 -9.05 -20.26 2.00
CA LEU A 302 -8.84 -19.23 3.01
C LEU A 302 -9.96 -18.19 2.98
N ASN A 303 -10.61 -18.01 4.13
CA ASN A 303 -11.49 -16.87 4.40
C ASN A 303 -10.75 -15.87 5.28
N HIS A 304 -10.72 -14.61 4.87
CA HIS A 304 -9.94 -13.60 5.58
C HIS A 304 -10.59 -12.22 5.49
N TYR A 305 -10.58 -11.48 6.61
CA TYR A 305 -11.21 -10.17 6.70
C TYR A 305 -10.42 -9.11 7.45
N MET A 306 -9.70 -9.49 8.50
CA MET A 306 -9.11 -8.55 9.45
C MET A 306 -7.93 -9.15 10.23
N SER A 307 -7.22 -8.28 10.93
CA SER A 307 -6.20 -8.62 11.93
C SER A 307 -6.78 -8.67 13.34
N MET A 308 -6.06 -9.31 14.27
CA MET A 308 -6.33 -9.28 15.70
C MET A 308 -5.03 -9.16 16.49
N ARG A 309 -5.07 -8.45 17.63
CA ARG A 309 -3.95 -8.40 18.56
C ARG A 309 -4.01 -9.54 19.57
N VAL A 310 -2.86 -10.06 19.97
CA VAL A 310 -2.75 -11.20 20.88
C VAL A 310 -1.87 -10.84 22.07
N MET A 311 -2.40 -11.04 23.27
CA MET A 311 -1.69 -10.85 24.54
C MET A 311 -1.56 -12.19 25.27
N ASP A 312 -0.43 -12.43 25.92
CA ASP A 312 -0.20 -13.63 26.76
C ASP A 312 -1.17 -13.66 27.96
N ASP A 313 -1.82 -14.81 28.20
CA ASP A 313 -2.70 -15.02 29.36
C ASP A 313 -2.50 -16.44 29.95
N PRO A 314 -1.41 -16.66 30.70
CA PRO A 314 -1.12 -17.96 31.29
C PRO A 314 -2.02 -18.29 32.48
N GLU A 315 -2.71 -17.30 33.06
CA GLU A 315 -3.63 -17.52 34.19
C GLU A 315 -4.88 -18.29 33.77
N SER A 316 -5.30 -18.15 32.51
CA SER A 316 -6.41 -18.94 31.94
C SER A 316 -6.19 -20.47 32.03
N LEU A 317 -4.94 -20.93 32.04
CA LEU A 317 -4.61 -22.36 32.20
C LEU A 317 -4.80 -22.87 33.64
N LYS A 318 -4.90 -21.97 34.64
CA LYS A 318 -5.11 -22.34 36.05
C LYS A 318 -6.60 -22.52 36.39
N VAL A 319 -7.50 -22.14 35.50
CA VAL A 319 -8.94 -22.30 35.68
C VAL A 319 -9.30 -23.79 35.59
N HIS A 320 -10.12 -24.29 36.51
CA HIS A 320 -10.45 -25.72 36.58
C HIS A 320 -11.26 -26.23 35.38
N GLN A 321 -12.19 -25.40 34.88
CA GLN A 321 -12.93 -25.63 33.65
C GLN A 321 -12.38 -24.72 32.56
N ARG A 322 -11.96 -25.28 31.43
CA ARG A 322 -11.33 -24.56 30.32
C ARG A 322 -12.05 -24.89 29.01
N ASP A 323 -12.36 -23.86 28.25
CA ASP A 323 -12.76 -23.95 26.85
C ASP A 323 -11.53 -23.83 25.92
N VAL A 324 -11.76 -23.76 24.62
CA VAL A 324 -10.67 -23.67 23.63
C VAL A 324 -9.91 -22.34 23.77
N TYR A 325 -10.58 -21.25 24.11
CA TYR A 325 -9.94 -19.94 24.32
C TYR A 325 -9.05 -19.93 25.56
N ALA A 326 -9.49 -20.52 26.67
CA ALA A 326 -8.65 -20.69 27.86
C ALA A 326 -7.48 -21.65 27.61
N ASP A 327 -7.66 -22.69 26.80
CA ASP A 327 -6.58 -23.60 26.41
C ASP A 327 -5.51 -22.94 25.55
N MET A 328 -5.86 -21.90 24.80
CA MET A 328 -4.92 -21.10 23.99
C MET A 328 -3.90 -20.35 24.86
N ALA A 329 -4.27 -20.08 26.13
CA ALA A 329 -3.48 -19.25 27.05
C ALA A 329 -3.18 -17.86 26.50
N ALA A 330 -4.11 -17.27 25.76
CA ALA A 330 -3.91 -15.98 25.11
C ALA A 330 -5.22 -15.20 25.04
N LYS A 331 -5.13 -13.88 25.18
CA LYS A 331 -6.25 -12.96 25.03
C LYS A 331 -6.24 -12.38 23.63
N LEU A 332 -7.33 -12.60 22.90
CA LEU A 332 -7.56 -12.03 21.57
C LEU A 332 -8.22 -10.65 21.72
N ILE A 333 -7.62 -9.63 21.13
CA ILE A 333 -8.04 -8.23 21.22
C ILE A 333 -8.39 -7.75 19.82
N PHE A 334 -9.63 -7.35 19.62
CA PHE A 334 -10.08 -6.73 18.38
C PHE A 334 -9.55 -5.30 18.27
N ASP A 335 -9.32 -4.82 17.04
CA ASP A 335 -8.88 -3.45 16.77
C ASP A 335 -10.03 -2.41 16.91
N TRP A 336 -11.14 -2.77 17.58
CA TRP A 336 -12.29 -1.90 17.87
C TRP A 336 -12.77 -2.03 19.33
N ASP A 337 -13.38 -0.96 19.87
CA ASP A 337 -13.71 -0.78 21.29
C ASP A 337 -14.95 -1.57 21.76
N GLY A 338 -15.06 -2.85 21.40
CA GLY A 338 -16.12 -3.75 21.84
C GLY A 338 -17.51 -3.55 21.20
N ILE A 339 -17.71 -2.46 20.44
CA ILE A 339 -18.87 -2.27 19.56
C ILE A 339 -18.52 -2.87 18.19
N PHE A 340 -19.37 -3.77 17.69
CA PHE A 340 -19.17 -4.36 16.37
C PHE A 340 -19.10 -3.24 15.32
N PRO A 341 -18.02 -3.15 14.52
CA PRO A 341 -17.79 -1.99 13.68
C PRO A 341 -18.78 -2.01 12.51
N ASP A 342 -19.15 -0.84 12.01
CA ASP A 342 -20.05 -0.72 10.84
C ASP A 342 -19.37 -1.20 9.54
N GLU A 343 -18.05 -1.06 9.48
CA GLU A 343 -17.15 -1.48 8.40
C GLU A 343 -15.86 -2.04 8.99
N PHE A 344 -15.26 -3.05 8.37
CA PHE A 344 -13.98 -3.56 8.84
C PHE A 344 -12.82 -2.60 8.53
N PRO A 345 -11.82 -2.51 9.43
CA PRO A 345 -10.56 -1.85 9.13
C PRO A 345 -9.92 -2.43 7.87
N ILE A 346 -9.46 -1.55 6.97
CA ILE A 346 -8.81 -1.96 5.73
C ILE A 346 -7.31 -2.16 6.00
N THR A 347 -6.90 -3.41 6.16
CA THR A 347 -5.50 -3.76 6.49
C THR A 347 -4.92 -4.78 5.51
N PRO A 348 -4.58 -4.40 4.27
CA PRO A 348 -4.17 -5.35 3.23
C PRO A 348 -2.90 -6.17 3.52
N SER A 349 -2.05 -5.69 4.44
CA SER A 349 -0.89 -6.44 4.93
C SER A 349 -1.27 -7.66 5.76
N ALA A 350 -2.49 -7.72 6.30
CA ALA A 350 -2.98 -8.87 7.06
C ALA A 350 -3.12 -10.11 6.17
N LEU A 351 -3.75 -9.98 4.99
CA LEU A 351 -3.87 -11.08 4.03
C LEU A 351 -2.49 -11.55 3.55
N GLN A 352 -1.57 -10.61 3.30
CA GLN A 352 -0.18 -10.92 2.96
C GLN A 352 0.51 -11.73 4.05
N GLY A 353 0.35 -11.34 5.32
CA GLY A 353 0.91 -12.05 6.47
C GLY A 353 0.40 -13.48 6.55
N VAL A 354 -0.90 -13.71 6.39
CA VAL A 354 -1.47 -15.06 6.40
C VAL A 354 -0.90 -15.91 5.25
N LEU A 355 -0.86 -15.38 4.03
CA LEU A 355 -0.32 -16.11 2.88
C LEU A 355 1.17 -16.42 3.03
N GLU A 356 1.95 -15.48 3.59
CA GLU A 356 3.36 -15.69 3.90
C GLU A 356 3.54 -16.76 4.99
N TYR A 357 2.68 -16.78 6.01
CA TYR A 357 2.68 -17.83 7.04
C TYR A 357 2.42 -19.21 6.42
N PHE A 358 1.43 -19.34 5.54
CA PHE A 358 1.19 -20.60 4.83
C PHE A 358 2.39 -21.01 3.95
N LYS A 359 3.02 -20.04 3.28
CA LYS A 359 4.24 -20.26 2.50
C LYS A 359 5.36 -20.85 3.35
N GLN A 360 5.61 -20.25 4.51
CA GLN A 360 6.75 -20.60 5.37
C GLN A 360 6.50 -21.85 6.22
N VAL A 361 5.31 -22.00 6.79
CA VAL A 361 5.00 -23.05 7.78
C VAL A 361 4.49 -24.33 7.12
N TYR A 362 3.72 -24.21 6.04
CA TYR A 362 3.08 -25.35 5.38
C TYR A 362 3.71 -25.71 4.02
N GLY A 363 4.84 -25.10 3.66
CA GLY A 363 5.57 -25.41 2.44
C GLY A 363 4.91 -24.89 1.17
N ASN A 364 4.23 -23.73 1.25
CA ASN A 364 3.58 -23.04 0.13
C ASN A 364 2.56 -23.89 -0.63
N PRO A 365 1.53 -24.42 0.05
CA PRO A 365 0.51 -25.21 -0.60
C PRO A 365 -0.32 -24.35 -1.58
N PRO A 366 -1.01 -24.97 -2.54
CA PRO A 366 -1.98 -24.29 -3.38
C PRO A 366 -3.07 -23.63 -2.52
N MET A 367 -3.26 -22.32 -2.66
CA MET A 367 -4.23 -21.54 -1.89
C MET A 367 -5.33 -20.98 -2.78
N TYR A 368 -6.55 -20.92 -2.28
CA TYR A 368 -7.62 -20.10 -2.85
C TYR A 368 -8.15 -19.18 -1.76
N ILE A 369 -8.21 -17.87 -2.01
CA ILE A 369 -8.95 -16.97 -1.13
C ILE A 369 -10.42 -17.20 -1.45
N HIS A 370 -11.10 -18.01 -0.66
CA HIS A 370 -12.51 -18.31 -0.90
C HIS A 370 -13.42 -17.18 -0.44
N GLU A 371 -13.02 -16.37 0.54
CA GLU A 371 -13.91 -15.33 1.06
C GLU A 371 -13.10 -14.12 1.51
N ASN A 372 -13.36 -12.96 0.89
CA ASN A 372 -12.80 -11.67 1.28
C ASN A 372 -13.69 -10.52 0.79
N GLY A 373 -14.00 -9.55 1.67
CA GLY A 373 -15.01 -8.54 1.38
C GLY A 373 -15.24 -7.54 2.52
N GLN A 374 -16.03 -6.50 2.24
CA GLN A 374 -16.32 -5.43 3.19
C GLN A 374 -17.78 -5.42 3.61
N MET A 375 -17.98 -5.27 4.91
CA MET A 375 -19.30 -5.10 5.50
C MET A 375 -19.77 -3.65 5.33
N THR A 376 -21.05 -3.48 4.99
CA THR A 376 -21.76 -2.20 5.12
C THR A 376 -23.15 -2.45 5.69
N TYR A 377 -23.77 -1.46 6.33
CA TYR A 377 -25.21 -1.55 6.62
C TYR A 377 -26.03 -1.75 5.34
N ARG A 378 -27.11 -2.51 5.42
CA ARG A 378 -27.97 -2.81 4.27
C ARG A 378 -28.64 -1.56 3.68
N ASN A 379 -28.99 -0.58 4.52
CA ASN A 379 -29.67 0.66 4.11
C ASN A 379 -28.72 1.74 3.54
N VAL A 380 -27.45 1.40 3.29
CA VAL A 380 -26.50 2.35 2.69
C VAL A 380 -26.85 2.56 1.22
N SER A 381 -26.58 3.77 0.73
CA SER A 381 -26.68 4.11 -0.70
C SER A 381 -26.04 3.04 -1.58
N LEU A 382 -26.53 2.88 -2.82
CA LEU A 382 -25.83 2.08 -3.86
C LEU A 382 -24.37 2.55 -4.09
N ASN A 383 -24.00 3.71 -3.54
CA ASN A 383 -22.63 4.18 -3.45
C ASN A 383 -21.90 3.63 -2.22
N ASP A 384 -21.32 2.43 -2.35
CA ASP A 384 -20.57 1.71 -1.32
C ASP A 384 -19.04 1.86 -1.48
N THR A 385 -18.57 3.11 -1.45
CA THR A 385 -17.15 3.46 -1.67
C THR A 385 -16.17 2.70 -0.75
N SER A 386 -16.56 2.40 0.48
CA SER A 386 -15.73 1.62 1.42
C SER A 386 -15.44 0.20 0.93
N ARG A 387 -16.41 -0.45 0.27
CA ARG A 387 -16.23 -1.77 -0.36
C ARG A 387 -15.25 -1.71 -1.53
N VAL A 388 -15.31 -0.65 -2.35
CA VAL A 388 -14.32 -0.43 -3.42
C VAL A 388 -12.91 -0.30 -2.85
N LYS A 389 -12.71 0.54 -1.84
CA LYS A 389 -11.41 0.74 -1.18
C LYS A 389 -10.87 -0.56 -0.57
N TYR A 390 -11.76 -1.34 0.04
CA TYR A 390 -11.40 -2.64 0.61
C TYR A 390 -10.92 -3.61 -0.47
N LEU A 391 -11.69 -3.78 -1.55
CA LEU A 391 -11.34 -4.69 -2.65
C LEU A 391 -10.03 -4.27 -3.32
N GLU A 392 -9.85 -2.96 -3.59
CA GLU A 392 -8.61 -2.44 -4.15
C GLU A 392 -7.39 -2.75 -3.26
N GLY A 393 -7.52 -2.51 -1.95
CA GLY A 393 -6.48 -2.80 -0.98
C GLY A 393 -6.12 -4.29 -0.92
N TYR A 394 -7.11 -5.15 -0.66
CA TYR A 394 -6.88 -6.58 -0.44
C TYR A 394 -6.46 -7.33 -1.71
N ILE A 395 -7.00 -6.98 -2.89
CA ILE A 395 -6.52 -7.52 -4.18
C ILE A 395 -5.07 -7.06 -4.43
N GLY A 396 -4.74 -5.81 -4.08
CA GLY A 396 -3.36 -5.32 -4.09
C GLY A 396 -2.44 -6.11 -3.16
N GLY A 397 -2.91 -6.43 -1.95
CA GLY A 397 -2.18 -7.26 -0.99
C GLY A 397 -1.96 -8.69 -1.48
N LEU A 398 -2.99 -9.33 -2.04
CA LEU A 398 -2.88 -10.63 -2.69
C LEU A 398 -1.83 -10.61 -3.81
N LEU A 399 -1.86 -9.59 -4.67
CA LEU A 399 -0.91 -9.42 -5.75
C LEU A 399 0.55 -9.37 -5.23
N ASN A 400 0.78 -8.69 -4.11
CA ASN A 400 2.09 -8.68 -3.47
C ASN A 400 2.49 -10.06 -2.94
N ALA A 401 1.58 -10.80 -2.31
CA ALA A 401 1.86 -12.15 -1.83
C ALA A 401 2.20 -13.13 -2.97
N VAL A 402 1.44 -13.08 -4.08
CA VAL A 402 1.72 -13.90 -5.28
C VAL A 402 3.07 -13.52 -5.89
N ARG A 403 3.38 -12.23 -5.98
CA ARG A 403 4.71 -11.75 -6.43
C ARG A 403 5.83 -12.21 -5.50
N ASN A 404 5.56 -12.36 -4.21
CA ASN A 404 6.47 -12.90 -3.22
C ASN A 404 6.52 -14.45 -3.20
N GLY A 405 5.93 -15.10 -4.20
CA GLY A 405 6.01 -16.54 -4.41
C GLY A 405 4.91 -17.36 -3.73
N SER A 406 3.86 -16.75 -3.20
CA SER A 406 2.68 -17.50 -2.72
C SER A 406 2.00 -18.26 -3.87
N ASP A 407 1.74 -19.56 -3.70
CA ASP A 407 0.96 -20.39 -4.66
C ASP A 407 -0.55 -20.17 -4.48
N THR A 408 -0.99 -18.90 -4.49
CA THR A 408 -2.41 -18.59 -4.51
C THR A 408 -2.94 -18.67 -5.94
N ARG A 409 -4.08 -19.34 -6.14
CA ARG A 409 -4.65 -19.72 -7.45
C ARG A 409 -6.06 -19.20 -7.68
N GLY A 410 -6.63 -18.48 -6.73
CA GLY A 410 -7.87 -17.74 -6.97
C GLY A 410 -8.25 -16.85 -5.80
N TYR A 411 -9.15 -15.93 -6.10
CA TYR A 411 -9.68 -14.96 -5.15
C TYR A 411 -11.15 -14.72 -5.38
N PHE A 412 -11.93 -14.99 -4.35
CA PHE A 412 -13.38 -15.01 -4.38
C PHE A 412 -13.88 -13.84 -3.52
N THR A 413 -14.42 -12.82 -4.17
CA THR A 413 -14.99 -11.66 -3.48
C THR A 413 -16.29 -12.03 -2.77
N TRP A 414 -16.41 -11.56 -1.53
CA TRP A 414 -17.57 -11.65 -0.68
C TRP A 414 -18.32 -10.30 -0.65
N SER A 415 -19.55 -10.18 -1.16
CA SER A 415 -20.40 -11.19 -1.81
C SER A 415 -20.93 -10.74 -3.15
N PHE A 416 -21.50 -11.67 -3.93
CA PHE A 416 -22.17 -11.26 -5.17
C PHE A 416 -23.46 -10.48 -4.93
N LEU A 417 -24.36 -11.00 -4.10
CA LEU A 417 -25.65 -10.41 -3.77
C LEU A 417 -25.74 -10.11 -2.28
N ASP A 418 -26.53 -9.10 -1.91
CA ASP A 418 -26.97 -8.93 -0.52
C ASP A 418 -27.84 -10.11 -0.09
N SER A 419 -27.33 -10.88 0.87
CA SER A 419 -27.93 -12.10 1.39
C SER A 419 -28.43 -11.92 2.83
N PHE A 420 -28.87 -13.01 3.45
CA PHE A 420 -29.17 -13.08 4.87
C PHE A 420 -27.88 -13.38 5.66
N GLU A 421 -27.35 -12.36 6.34
CA GLU A 421 -26.02 -12.33 7.01
C GLU A 421 -26.05 -12.84 8.47
N LEU A 422 -26.79 -13.93 8.68
CA LEU A 422 -26.92 -14.74 9.90
C LEU A 422 -26.67 -14.01 11.23
N LEU A 423 -25.43 -13.90 11.74
CA LEU A 423 -25.18 -13.24 13.02
C LEU A 423 -25.78 -11.82 13.09
N ASN A 424 -25.95 -11.15 11.95
CA ASN A 424 -26.56 -9.83 11.81
C ASN A 424 -27.87 -9.83 11.01
N GLY A 425 -28.38 -10.99 10.58
CA GLY A 425 -29.59 -11.10 9.76
C GLY A 425 -29.55 -10.20 8.52
N TYR A 426 -30.54 -9.34 8.34
CA TYR A 426 -30.60 -8.36 7.24
C TYR A 426 -30.09 -6.96 7.64
N ILE A 427 -29.41 -6.81 8.78
CA ILE A 427 -28.85 -5.51 9.22
C ILE A 427 -27.61 -5.15 8.38
N SER A 428 -26.75 -6.13 8.11
CA SER A 428 -25.49 -5.98 7.38
C SER A 428 -25.62 -6.48 5.93
N SER A 429 -24.67 -6.09 5.09
CA SER A 429 -24.60 -6.45 3.67
C SER A 429 -23.16 -6.52 3.19
N PHE A 430 -22.88 -7.48 2.30
CA PHE A 430 -21.58 -7.67 1.63
C PHE A 430 -21.67 -7.60 0.11
N GLY A 431 -22.89 -7.60 -0.44
CA GLY A 431 -23.16 -7.79 -1.85
C GLY A 431 -22.61 -6.67 -2.70
N LEU A 432 -22.03 -7.05 -3.83
CA LEU A 432 -21.80 -6.15 -4.95
C LEU A 432 -23.14 -5.67 -5.54
N TYR A 433 -24.18 -6.49 -5.45
CA TYR A 433 -25.55 -6.14 -5.86
C TYR A 433 -26.46 -6.04 -4.63
N PHE A 434 -27.15 -4.91 -4.51
CA PHE A 434 -28.22 -4.71 -3.55
C PHE A 434 -29.45 -5.51 -3.93
N VAL A 435 -30.04 -6.23 -2.97
CA VAL A 435 -31.31 -6.96 -3.14
C VAL A 435 -32.40 -6.25 -2.34
N ASP A 436 -33.40 -5.70 -3.05
CA ASP A 436 -34.53 -5.02 -2.42
C ASP A 436 -35.53 -6.03 -1.85
N LEU A 437 -35.51 -6.22 -0.52
CA LEU A 437 -36.43 -7.13 0.17
C LEU A 437 -37.86 -6.59 0.27
N ASN A 438 -38.07 -5.30 0.00
CA ASN A 438 -39.42 -4.72 -0.01
C ASN A 438 -40.09 -4.86 -1.38
N ASP A 439 -39.30 -5.15 -2.42
CA ASP A 439 -39.81 -5.48 -3.74
C ASP A 439 -40.24 -6.96 -3.75
N PRO A 440 -41.51 -7.29 -4.04
CA PRO A 440 -41.95 -8.68 -4.14
C PRO A 440 -41.20 -9.47 -5.20
N ASP A 441 -40.58 -8.81 -6.19
CA ASP A 441 -39.74 -9.43 -7.20
C ASP A 441 -38.26 -9.54 -6.77
N LEU A 442 -37.88 -9.12 -5.56
CA LEU A 442 -36.52 -9.19 -5.01
C LEU A 442 -35.45 -8.70 -6.00
N LYS A 443 -35.66 -7.49 -6.53
CA LYS A 443 -34.87 -6.97 -7.64
C LYS A 443 -33.42 -6.67 -7.22
N ARG A 444 -32.47 -6.95 -8.13
CA ARG A 444 -31.03 -6.71 -7.94
C ARG A 444 -30.62 -5.37 -8.53
N TYR A 445 -29.88 -4.58 -7.77
CA TYR A 445 -29.31 -3.30 -8.21
C TYR A 445 -27.79 -3.32 -8.05
N PRO A 446 -27.00 -3.06 -9.11
CA PRO A 446 -25.55 -2.99 -8.97
C PRO A 446 -25.16 -1.83 -8.06
N LYS A 447 -24.33 -2.10 -7.05
CA LYS A 447 -23.68 -1.05 -6.27
C LYS A 447 -22.46 -0.51 -7.01
N LEU A 448 -21.84 0.56 -6.49
CA LEU A 448 -20.60 1.11 -7.04
C LEU A 448 -19.50 0.04 -7.11
N SER A 449 -19.41 -0.83 -6.10
CA SER A 449 -18.49 -1.96 -6.07
C SER A 449 -18.74 -2.98 -7.19
N ALA A 450 -19.99 -3.28 -7.59
CA ALA A 450 -20.28 -4.13 -8.76
C ALA A 450 -19.74 -3.51 -10.04
N HIS A 451 -19.96 -2.21 -10.25
CA HIS A 451 -19.43 -1.50 -11.41
C HIS A 451 -17.90 -1.48 -11.42
N TRP A 452 -17.27 -1.23 -10.27
CA TRP A 452 -15.82 -1.25 -10.13
C TRP A 452 -15.25 -2.64 -10.40
N TYR A 453 -15.82 -3.69 -9.79
CA TYR A 453 -15.34 -5.06 -9.90
C TYR A 453 -15.54 -5.61 -11.32
N SER A 454 -16.68 -5.33 -11.95
CA SER A 454 -16.90 -5.69 -13.35
C SER A 454 -15.89 -5.02 -14.28
N ASN A 455 -15.62 -3.73 -14.07
CA ASN A 455 -14.59 -3.02 -14.83
C ASN A 455 -13.20 -3.60 -14.57
N PHE A 456 -12.89 -4.00 -13.34
CA PHE A 456 -11.63 -4.64 -12.99
C PHE A 456 -11.47 -5.98 -13.75
N LEU A 457 -12.44 -6.89 -13.68
CA LEU A 457 -12.41 -8.22 -14.32
C LEU A 457 -12.39 -8.15 -15.84
N LYS A 458 -13.27 -7.33 -16.44
CA LYS A 458 -13.32 -7.14 -17.89
C LYS A 458 -12.07 -6.39 -18.40
N GLY A 459 -11.21 -5.93 -17.50
CA GLY A 459 -9.98 -5.19 -17.76
C GLY A 459 -10.23 -3.80 -18.31
N GLY A 460 -11.39 -3.23 -17.97
CA GLY A 460 -11.72 -1.82 -18.02
C GLY A 460 -11.26 -1.11 -19.28
N ARG A 461 -12.09 -1.18 -20.34
CA ARG A 461 -12.28 -0.01 -21.20
C ARG A 461 -12.84 1.10 -20.33
N ARG A 462 -11.95 1.92 -19.78
CA ARG A 462 -12.29 3.22 -19.23
C ARG A 462 -13.10 3.99 -20.27
N SER A 463 -14.12 4.71 -19.81
CA SER A 463 -14.75 5.81 -20.54
C SER A 463 -13.68 6.58 -21.32
N THR A 464 -13.96 6.80 -22.60
CA THR A 464 -13.08 7.33 -23.66
C THR A 464 -12.62 8.77 -23.46
N THR A 465 -12.71 9.32 -22.25
CA THR A 465 -12.19 10.65 -21.92
C THR A 465 -10.97 10.61 -20.98
N ASN A 466 -10.78 9.57 -20.16
CA ASN A 466 -9.68 9.53 -19.17
C ASN A 466 -8.72 8.33 -19.30
N SER A 467 -8.97 7.34 -20.18
CA SER A 467 -8.02 6.20 -20.35
C SER A 467 -6.78 6.55 -21.15
N GLY A 468 -6.91 7.40 -22.17
CA GLY A 468 -5.77 7.85 -22.97
C GLY A 468 -4.73 8.52 -22.09
N ILE A 469 -5.18 9.41 -21.21
CA ILE A 469 -4.31 10.19 -20.33
C ILE A 469 -3.52 9.31 -19.36
N ILE A 470 -4.11 8.30 -18.72
CA ILE A 470 -3.37 7.53 -17.70
C ILE A 470 -2.53 6.39 -18.29
N ASP A 471 -2.88 5.84 -19.45
CA ASP A 471 -1.97 4.97 -20.22
C ASP A 471 -0.80 5.75 -20.84
N GLU A 472 -1.01 7.03 -21.12
CA GLU A 472 0.02 7.99 -21.51
C GLU A 472 0.85 8.46 -20.29
N VAL A 473 0.27 8.58 -19.09
CA VAL A 473 0.98 9.00 -17.85
C VAL A 473 1.89 7.90 -17.28
N VAL A 474 1.52 6.62 -17.29
CA VAL A 474 2.49 5.55 -16.88
C VAL A 474 3.53 5.29 -17.97
N LYS A 475 3.21 5.57 -19.25
CA LYS A 475 4.22 5.65 -20.33
C LYS A 475 5.19 6.82 -20.12
N ASN A 476 4.69 7.97 -19.65
CA ASN A 476 5.47 9.17 -19.38
C ASN A 476 6.12 9.20 -17.98
N PHE A 477 5.78 8.26 -17.09
CA PHE A 477 6.37 8.12 -15.76
C PHE A 477 7.84 7.68 -15.89
N SER A 478 8.77 8.63 -15.79
CA SER A 478 10.20 8.34 -15.86
C SER A 478 10.70 7.86 -14.51
N ALA A 479 11.21 6.63 -14.42
CA ALA A 479 11.86 6.10 -13.22
C ALA A 479 13.37 6.13 -13.43
N THR A 480 14.05 6.95 -12.63
CA THR A 480 15.39 7.48 -12.88
C THR A 480 16.19 7.61 -11.58
N THR A 481 17.43 8.09 -11.64
CA THR A 481 18.27 8.31 -10.45
C THR A 481 18.81 9.73 -10.45
N GLU A 482 19.28 10.18 -9.29
CA GLU A 482 19.89 11.50 -9.11
C GLU A 482 21.26 11.43 -8.45
N THR A 483 22.10 12.43 -8.74
CA THR A 483 23.13 12.88 -7.80
C THR A 483 23.18 14.41 -7.70
N SER A 484 23.78 14.93 -6.62
CA SER A 484 24.17 16.33 -6.50
C SER A 484 25.64 16.51 -6.85
N HIS A 485 26.00 17.68 -7.38
CA HIS A 485 27.37 17.99 -7.79
C HIS A 485 28.31 18.12 -6.60
N LEU A 486 27.88 18.76 -5.51
CA LEU A 486 28.64 18.88 -4.26
C LEU A 486 28.95 17.50 -3.66
N THR A 487 28.07 16.53 -3.91
CA THR A 487 28.15 15.21 -3.30
C THR A 487 28.88 14.18 -4.18
N VAL A 488 29.16 14.50 -5.44
CA VAL A 488 29.74 13.57 -6.43
C VAL A 488 30.92 14.13 -7.25
N GLU A 489 30.94 15.42 -7.63
CA GLU A 489 31.94 15.93 -8.58
C GLU A 489 33.38 15.88 -8.07
N GLY A 490 33.64 16.42 -6.87
CA GLY A 490 35.00 16.68 -6.38
C GLY A 490 35.72 17.76 -7.20
N ALA A 491 37.05 17.65 -7.30
CA ALA A 491 37.90 18.55 -8.07
C ALA A 491 37.68 20.04 -7.72
N VAL A 492 37.57 20.33 -6.42
CA VAL A 492 37.14 21.65 -5.91
C VAL A 492 38.11 22.79 -6.22
N ALA A 493 39.38 22.47 -6.49
CA ALA A 493 40.47 23.41 -6.78
C ALA A 493 40.98 23.35 -8.23
N GLU A 494 40.33 22.58 -9.10
CA GLU A 494 40.79 22.35 -10.47
C GLU A 494 40.11 23.28 -11.48
N ASP A 495 40.80 23.50 -12.60
CA ASP A 495 40.26 24.13 -13.80
C ASP A 495 39.52 25.46 -13.57
N GLY A 496 39.95 26.24 -12.59
CA GLY A 496 39.46 27.59 -12.33
C GLY A 496 38.16 27.67 -11.51
N ARG A 497 37.65 26.56 -10.96
CA ARG A 497 36.61 26.60 -9.92
C ARG A 497 37.09 27.42 -8.71
N LYS A 498 36.17 28.14 -8.08
CA LYS A 498 36.41 28.85 -6.82
C LYS A 498 35.59 28.24 -5.68
N PRO A 499 35.94 28.50 -4.42
CA PRO A 499 35.21 27.95 -3.29
C PRO A 499 33.74 28.40 -3.25
N CYS A 500 32.86 27.45 -2.97
CA CYS A 500 31.54 27.73 -2.44
C CYS A 500 31.56 27.72 -0.92
N TYR A 501 30.47 28.18 -0.31
CA TYR A 501 30.33 28.20 1.15
C TYR A 501 30.38 26.82 1.84
N TRP A 502 30.10 25.72 1.13
CA TRP A 502 30.28 24.36 1.66
C TRP A 502 31.74 23.92 1.64
N ASP A 503 32.54 24.34 0.65
CA ASP A 503 33.98 24.07 0.66
C ASP A 503 34.60 24.69 1.91
N ILE A 504 34.29 25.96 2.17
CA ILE A 504 34.77 26.67 3.36
C ILE A 504 34.27 26.02 4.65
N TYR A 505 33.00 25.61 4.69
CA TYR A 505 32.42 24.93 5.85
C TYR A 505 33.11 23.61 6.18
N THR A 506 33.33 22.76 5.18
CA THR A 506 33.95 21.44 5.34
C THR A 506 35.44 21.55 5.68
N HIS A 507 36.16 22.50 5.07
CA HIS A 507 37.58 22.80 5.38
C HIS A 507 37.79 23.34 6.80
N GLN A 508 36.75 23.89 7.42
CA GLN A 508 36.76 24.27 8.84
C GLN A 508 36.55 23.08 9.79
N GLY A 509 36.38 21.85 9.27
CA GLY A 509 36.16 20.64 10.06
C GLY A 509 34.78 20.59 10.70
N LYS A 510 33.76 21.19 10.07
CA LYS A 510 32.40 21.31 10.63
C LYS A 510 31.46 20.17 10.23
N MET A 511 31.94 19.20 9.46
CA MET A 511 31.21 17.98 9.15
C MET A 511 31.20 17.03 10.35
N ALA A 512 30.15 16.22 10.49
CA ALA A 512 30.03 15.27 11.60
C ALA A 512 31.20 14.26 11.68
N ASP A 513 31.74 13.87 10.52
CA ASP A 513 32.89 12.96 10.40
C ASP A 513 34.21 13.70 10.08
N ASN A 514 34.21 15.03 10.11
CA ASN A 514 35.32 15.92 9.71
C ASN A 514 35.81 15.75 8.25
N SER A 515 35.06 15.07 7.39
CA SER A 515 35.44 14.86 5.99
C SER A 515 35.15 16.10 5.12
N THR A 516 35.71 16.10 3.90
CA THR A 516 35.50 17.15 2.90
C THR A 516 34.94 16.58 1.60
N GLY A 517 34.29 17.43 0.82
CA GLY A 517 33.80 17.13 -0.53
C GLY A 517 34.86 17.30 -1.62
N ASP A 518 36.15 17.44 -1.26
CA ASP A 518 37.21 17.83 -2.20
C ASP A 518 37.37 16.87 -3.38
N VAL A 519 37.19 15.57 -3.09
CA VAL A 519 37.23 14.49 -4.07
C VAL A 519 35.83 13.90 -4.28
N ALA A 520 35.02 13.75 -3.22
CA ALA A 520 33.71 13.12 -3.29
C ALA A 520 33.79 11.75 -3.97
N SER A 521 32.94 11.48 -4.96
CA SER A 521 33.02 10.27 -5.79
C SER A 521 33.87 10.48 -7.04
N ASP A 522 34.53 11.65 -7.21
CA ASP A 522 35.38 12.01 -8.35
C ASP A 522 34.65 12.00 -9.70
N GLY A 523 33.39 12.43 -9.71
CA GLY A 523 32.55 12.54 -10.90
C GLY A 523 33.06 13.54 -11.93
N TYR A 524 33.90 14.51 -11.54
CA TYR A 524 34.53 15.43 -12.49
C TYR A 524 35.40 14.69 -13.52
N HIS A 525 36.13 13.67 -13.07
CA HIS A 525 36.98 12.86 -13.93
C HIS A 525 36.31 11.57 -14.42
N LYS A 526 35.43 10.97 -13.60
CA LYS A 526 34.88 9.63 -13.83
C LYS A 526 33.47 9.59 -14.41
N TYR A 527 32.89 10.73 -14.80
CA TYR A 527 31.51 10.76 -15.32
C TYR A 527 31.21 9.77 -16.45
N LYS A 528 32.19 9.44 -17.32
CA LYS A 528 31.99 8.44 -18.38
C LYS A 528 31.74 7.04 -17.84
N GLU A 529 32.44 6.66 -16.77
CA GLU A 529 32.19 5.38 -16.08
C GLU A 529 30.80 5.38 -15.45
N ASP A 530 30.43 6.49 -14.82
CA ASP A 530 29.13 6.65 -14.17
C ASP A 530 27.99 6.59 -15.20
N VAL A 531 28.07 7.32 -16.32
CA VAL A 531 27.07 7.31 -17.41
C VAL A 531 26.96 5.93 -18.06
N LYS A 532 28.08 5.23 -18.24
CA LYS A 532 28.07 3.86 -18.74
C LYS A 532 27.27 2.94 -17.82
N LEU A 533 27.49 3.02 -16.50
CA LEU A 533 26.73 2.24 -15.51
C LEU A 533 25.24 2.62 -15.51
N MET A 534 24.91 3.91 -15.62
CA MET A 534 23.52 4.38 -15.76
C MET A 534 22.84 3.73 -16.98
N SER A 535 23.56 3.69 -18.11
CA SER A 535 23.09 3.06 -19.34
C SER A 535 22.90 1.55 -19.18
N GLU A 536 23.82 0.85 -18.51
CA GLU A 536 23.74 -0.59 -18.25
C GLU A 536 22.59 -0.97 -17.33
N ILE A 537 22.35 -0.15 -16.29
CA ILE A 537 21.19 -0.26 -15.40
C ILE A 537 19.91 0.05 -16.17
N GLY A 538 19.95 0.98 -17.11
CA GLY A 538 18.88 1.23 -18.08
C GLY A 538 18.03 2.46 -17.77
N LEU A 539 18.63 3.48 -17.12
CA LEU A 539 17.98 4.74 -16.80
C LEU A 539 17.42 5.45 -18.05
N GLU A 540 16.38 6.25 -17.85
CA GLU A 540 15.73 7.05 -18.91
C GLU A 540 16.12 8.52 -18.83
N ALA A 541 16.40 9.01 -17.63
CA ALA A 541 16.89 10.34 -17.35
C ALA A 541 17.86 10.29 -16.16
N TYR A 542 18.66 11.33 -16.04
CA TYR A 542 19.56 11.54 -14.92
C TYR A 542 19.41 12.98 -14.42
N ARG A 543 19.08 13.12 -13.15
CA ARG A 543 19.07 14.43 -12.49
C ARG A 543 20.46 14.71 -11.92
N PHE A 544 21.03 15.84 -12.31
CA PHE A 544 22.26 16.36 -11.73
C PHE A 544 22.18 17.88 -11.59
N SER A 545 23.10 18.46 -10.86
CA SER A 545 23.17 19.91 -10.64
C SER A 545 24.42 20.52 -11.27
N ILE A 546 24.36 21.79 -11.63
CA ILE A 546 25.53 22.55 -12.09
C ILE A 546 26.12 23.32 -10.90
N SER A 547 27.43 23.24 -10.72
CA SER A 547 28.17 24.04 -9.75
C SER A 547 28.26 25.48 -10.23
N TRP A 548 27.60 26.39 -9.52
CA TRP A 548 27.69 27.82 -9.79
C TRP A 548 29.14 28.30 -9.61
N SER A 549 29.79 27.85 -8.54
CA SER A 549 31.17 28.20 -8.22
C SER A 549 32.21 27.64 -9.23
N ARG A 550 31.86 26.60 -10.00
CA ARG A 550 32.66 26.11 -11.14
C ARG A 550 32.39 26.89 -12.42
N LEU A 551 31.12 27.16 -12.73
CA LEU A 551 30.72 27.75 -14.01
C LEU A 551 30.96 29.27 -14.06
N VAL A 552 30.67 29.96 -12.96
CA VAL A 552 30.88 31.41 -12.79
C VAL A 552 31.62 31.64 -11.48
N PRO A 553 32.97 31.49 -11.47
CA PRO A 553 33.71 31.34 -10.21
C PRO A 553 33.68 32.53 -9.27
N ASN A 554 33.49 33.75 -9.79
CA ASN A 554 33.34 34.95 -8.98
C ASN A 554 31.87 35.26 -8.64
N GLY A 555 30.96 34.29 -8.80
CA GLY A 555 29.51 34.44 -8.66
C GLY A 555 28.85 35.20 -9.80
N ARG A 556 29.54 36.20 -10.37
CA ARG A 556 29.11 36.98 -11.53
C ARG A 556 30.25 37.23 -12.51
N GLY A 557 29.89 37.64 -13.74
CA GLY A 557 30.84 38.07 -14.75
C GLY A 557 31.34 36.93 -15.65
N ALA A 558 32.67 36.78 -15.75
CA ALA A 558 33.29 35.87 -16.70
C ALA A 558 32.96 34.40 -16.40
N ILE A 559 32.51 33.68 -17.43
CA ILE A 559 32.29 32.24 -17.39
C ILE A 559 33.64 31.50 -17.40
N ASN A 560 33.69 30.35 -16.75
CA ASN A 560 34.82 29.44 -16.81
C ASN A 560 34.68 28.49 -18.01
N PRO A 561 35.52 28.60 -19.06
CA PRO A 561 35.42 27.74 -20.24
C PRO A 561 35.56 26.26 -19.93
N LYS A 562 36.36 25.90 -18.90
CA LYS A 562 36.55 24.50 -18.50
C LYS A 562 35.34 23.92 -17.78
N GLY A 563 34.66 24.74 -16.95
CA GLY A 563 33.36 24.36 -16.38
C GLY A 563 32.32 24.12 -17.47
N VAL A 564 32.26 25.01 -18.49
CA VAL A 564 31.37 24.83 -19.66
C VAL A 564 31.71 23.56 -20.43
N GLU A 565 33.00 23.29 -20.66
CA GLU A 565 33.48 22.07 -21.34
C GLU A 565 33.05 20.80 -20.59
N TYR A 566 33.22 20.77 -19.26
CA TYR A 566 32.83 19.62 -18.43
C TYR A 566 31.34 19.30 -18.54
N TYR A 567 30.46 20.28 -18.31
CA TYR A 567 29.00 20.03 -18.35
C TYR A 567 28.52 19.69 -19.76
N ASN A 568 29.09 20.29 -20.80
CA ASN A 568 28.81 19.88 -22.18
C ASN A 568 29.16 18.42 -22.41
N ASN A 569 30.36 18.00 -22.00
CA ASN A 569 30.81 16.63 -22.16
C ASN A 569 29.92 15.63 -21.40
N LEU A 570 29.52 15.96 -20.16
CA LEU A 570 28.59 15.13 -19.38
C LEU A 570 27.22 15.02 -20.06
N ILE A 571 26.65 16.14 -20.51
CA ILE A 571 25.36 16.18 -21.20
C ILE A 571 25.42 15.38 -22.51
N ASP A 572 26.47 15.55 -23.30
CA ASP A 572 26.67 14.84 -24.56
C ASP A 572 26.84 13.33 -24.32
N GLU A 573 27.59 12.93 -23.29
CA GLU A 573 27.75 11.53 -22.91
C GLU A 573 26.40 10.90 -22.51
N LEU A 574 25.61 11.57 -21.66
CA LEU A 574 24.26 11.13 -21.27
C LEU A 574 23.35 10.94 -22.49
N ILE A 575 23.31 11.93 -23.38
CA ILE A 575 22.48 11.90 -24.59
C ILE A 575 22.94 10.80 -25.56
N SER A 576 24.25 10.58 -25.69
CA SER A 576 24.79 9.51 -26.54
C SER A 576 24.32 8.11 -26.09
N HIS A 577 24.03 7.96 -24.80
CA HIS A 577 23.46 6.76 -24.18
C HIS A 577 21.92 6.78 -24.09
N GLY A 578 21.27 7.80 -24.64
CA GLY A 578 19.80 7.94 -24.63
C GLY A 578 19.22 8.29 -23.26
N ILE A 579 20.02 8.87 -22.36
CA ILE A 579 19.62 9.31 -21.03
C ILE A 579 19.32 10.81 -21.08
N GLN A 580 18.11 11.21 -20.69
CA GLN A 580 17.71 12.62 -20.69
C GLN A 580 18.36 13.39 -19.52
N PRO A 581 19.02 14.53 -19.76
CA PRO A 581 19.57 15.37 -18.69
C PRO A 581 18.46 16.19 -18.02
N HIS A 582 18.29 16.03 -16.71
CA HIS A 582 17.48 16.91 -15.85
C HIS A 582 18.43 17.73 -15.00
N VAL A 583 18.40 19.06 -15.14
CA VAL A 583 19.41 19.92 -14.51
C VAL A 583 18.83 20.73 -13.37
N THR A 584 19.48 20.67 -12.21
CA THR A 584 19.26 21.57 -11.09
C THR A 584 20.27 22.72 -11.14
N LEU A 585 19.82 23.97 -11.23
CA LEU A 585 20.73 25.12 -11.31
C LEU A 585 21.45 25.40 -10.00
N TYR A 586 20.77 25.17 -8.87
CA TYR A 586 21.31 25.40 -7.54
C TYR A 586 20.99 24.27 -6.58
N HIS A 587 22.05 23.69 -6.00
CA HIS A 587 21.94 22.70 -4.94
C HIS A 587 23.05 22.95 -3.91
N LEU A 588 22.78 23.87 -2.97
CA LEU A 588 23.71 24.18 -1.87
C LEU A 588 25.12 24.56 -2.36
N ASP A 589 25.28 25.35 -3.42
CA ASP A 589 26.60 25.73 -3.97
C ASP A 589 26.70 27.22 -4.21
N LEU A 590 26.38 28.02 -3.19
CA LEU A 590 26.56 29.46 -3.26
C LEU A 590 28.05 29.79 -3.35
N PRO A 591 28.52 30.51 -4.40
CA PRO A 591 29.89 30.99 -4.46
C PRO A 591 30.21 31.84 -3.23
N GLN A 592 31.28 31.51 -2.50
CA GLN A 592 31.59 32.12 -1.20
C GLN A 592 31.66 33.65 -1.28
N ILE A 593 32.15 34.17 -2.40
CA ILE A 593 32.28 35.62 -2.62
C ILE A 593 30.94 36.38 -2.51
N LEU A 594 29.82 35.77 -2.88
CA LEU A 594 28.49 36.39 -2.78
C LEU A 594 27.99 36.41 -1.34
N GLU A 595 28.34 35.37 -0.56
CA GLU A 595 28.10 35.35 0.88
C GLU A 595 28.93 36.43 1.57
N ASP A 596 30.22 36.53 1.24
CA ASP A 596 31.14 37.52 1.84
C ASP A 596 30.76 38.97 1.51
N GLU A 597 30.30 39.24 0.28
CA GLU A 597 30.03 40.61 -0.19
C GLU A 597 28.73 41.17 0.39
N TYR A 598 27.67 40.37 0.48
CA TYR A 598 26.34 40.86 0.87
C TYR A 598 25.48 39.88 1.66
N GLY A 599 26.01 38.73 2.10
CA GLY A 599 25.25 37.73 2.86
C GLY A 599 24.33 36.86 2.01
N GLY A 600 24.67 36.67 0.72
CA GLY A 600 24.01 35.67 -0.12
C GLY A 600 22.49 35.83 -0.19
N TRP A 601 21.78 34.77 0.20
CA TRP A 601 20.31 34.69 0.13
C TRP A 601 19.57 35.68 1.03
N LEU A 602 20.25 36.34 1.98
CA LEU A 602 19.63 37.40 2.79
C LEU A 602 19.49 38.74 2.04
N SER A 603 20.16 38.89 0.90
CA SER A 603 20.15 40.13 0.12
C SER A 603 19.37 39.95 -1.20
N PRO A 604 18.51 40.91 -1.59
CA PRO A 604 17.82 40.85 -2.88
C PRO A 604 18.77 40.96 -4.08
N LYS A 605 20.04 41.36 -3.88
CA LYS A 605 21.07 41.36 -4.94
C LYS A 605 21.28 39.97 -5.55
N ILE A 606 21.05 38.91 -4.78
CA ILE A 606 21.18 37.53 -5.26
C ILE A 606 20.25 37.23 -6.44
N ILE A 607 19.11 37.91 -6.54
CA ILE A 607 18.14 37.71 -7.62
C ILE A 607 18.79 38.03 -8.96
N GLU A 608 19.51 39.14 -9.06
CA GLU A 608 20.20 39.55 -10.29
C GLU A 608 21.37 38.62 -10.63
N ASP A 609 22.22 38.33 -9.63
CA ASP A 609 23.39 37.46 -9.81
C ASP A 609 22.98 36.04 -10.24
N PHE A 610 21.97 35.46 -9.58
CA PHE A 610 21.47 34.14 -9.91
C PHE A 610 20.76 34.12 -11.28
N THR A 611 20.02 35.18 -11.61
CA THR A 611 19.37 35.29 -12.93
C THR A 611 20.41 35.36 -14.05
N ALA A 612 21.51 36.08 -13.84
CA ALA A 612 22.62 36.12 -14.80
C ALA A 612 23.31 34.76 -14.94
N TYR A 613 23.51 34.02 -13.84
CA TYR A 613 24.02 32.65 -13.87
C TYR A 613 23.07 31.69 -14.61
N ALA A 614 21.77 31.75 -14.33
CA ALA A 614 20.76 30.94 -15.03
C ALA A 614 20.73 31.26 -16.54
N ASP A 615 20.90 32.53 -16.93
CA ASP A 615 21.03 32.93 -18.34
C ASP A 615 22.21 32.24 -19.05
N VAL A 616 23.34 32.08 -18.36
CA VAL A 616 24.48 31.31 -18.87
C VAL A 616 24.06 29.84 -19.05
N CYS A 617 23.51 29.20 -18.03
CA CYS A 617 23.12 27.79 -18.11
C CYS A 617 22.13 27.52 -19.26
N PHE A 618 21.09 28.35 -19.40
CA PHE A 618 20.12 28.21 -20.49
C PHE A 618 20.76 28.44 -21.86
N ARG A 619 21.67 29.41 -21.99
CA ARG A 619 22.35 29.70 -23.26
C ARG A 619 23.30 28.58 -23.68
N GLU A 620 24.12 28.08 -22.75
CA GLU A 620 25.18 27.12 -23.05
C GLU A 620 24.67 25.67 -23.17
N PHE A 621 23.58 25.30 -22.47
CA PHE A 621 23.14 23.90 -22.37
C PHE A 621 21.68 23.66 -22.75
N GLY A 622 20.86 24.72 -22.85
CA GLY A 622 19.41 24.59 -23.11
C GLY A 622 19.04 24.16 -24.53
N ASP A 623 20.01 24.01 -25.43
CA ASP A 623 19.81 23.33 -26.72
C ASP A 623 19.58 21.82 -26.56
N ARG A 624 20.07 21.23 -25.46
CA ARG A 624 20.01 19.79 -25.15
C ARG A 624 19.25 19.48 -23.86
N VAL A 625 19.18 20.42 -22.93
CA VAL A 625 18.50 20.26 -21.63
C VAL A 625 17.09 20.85 -21.68
N SER A 626 16.09 19.99 -21.45
CA SER A 626 14.67 20.36 -21.49
C SER A 626 13.98 20.41 -20.12
N HIS A 627 14.65 20.01 -19.03
CA HIS A 627 14.08 20.01 -17.68
C HIS A 627 15.02 20.74 -16.71
N TRP A 628 14.53 21.84 -16.16
CA TRP A 628 15.29 22.73 -15.29
C TRP A 628 14.62 22.84 -13.93
N THR A 629 15.28 22.37 -12.87
CA THR A 629 14.95 22.74 -11.50
C THR A 629 15.80 23.95 -11.12
N THR A 630 15.18 25.04 -10.70
CA THR A 630 15.90 26.26 -10.30
C THR A 630 16.70 26.04 -9.02
N ILE A 631 16.04 25.71 -7.92
CA ILE A 631 16.64 25.60 -6.59
C ILE A 631 16.14 24.31 -5.92
N ASN A 632 17.05 23.52 -5.35
CA ASN A 632 16.72 22.34 -4.55
C ASN A 632 16.35 22.73 -3.10
N GLU A 633 15.29 22.11 -2.56
CA GLU A 633 14.90 22.19 -1.14
C GLU A 633 15.04 23.57 -0.46
N PRO A 634 14.44 24.63 -1.03
CA PRO A 634 14.63 25.98 -0.54
C PRO A 634 14.08 26.17 0.89
N ASN A 635 13.03 25.42 1.26
CA ASN A 635 12.48 25.39 2.61
C ASN A 635 13.47 24.81 3.63
N ILE A 636 14.14 23.70 3.30
CA ILE A 636 15.15 23.10 4.20
C ILE A 636 16.38 23.98 4.26
N MET A 637 16.84 24.53 3.14
CA MET A 637 17.97 25.46 3.15
C MET A 637 17.70 26.68 4.05
N ALA A 638 16.49 27.27 3.99
CA ALA A 638 16.11 28.38 4.83
C ALA A 638 16.13 28.02 6.33
N ILE A 639 15.60 26.86 6.69
CA ILE A 639 15.56 26.38 8.09
C ILE A 639 16.97 26.02 8.57
N ALA A 640 17.68 25.17 7.83
CA ALA A 640 18.96 24.61 8.24
C ALA A 640 20.08 25.67 8.29
N SER A 641 20.04 26.67 7.41
CA SER A 641 21.13 27.67 7.30
C SER A 641 20.89 28.92 8.13
N TYR A 642 19.62 29.31 8.35
CA TYR A 642 19.24 30.59 8.95
C TYR A 642 18.32 30.49 10.19
N ASP A 643 17.80 29.30 10.53
CA ASP A 643 17.01 29.06 11.75
C ASP A 643 17.79 28.21 12.76
N SER A 644 18.16 26.98 12.38
CA SER A 644 18.89 26.04 13.25
C SER A 644 20.41 26.25 13.21
N GLY A 645 20.91 26.81 12.11
CA GLY A 645 22.33 27.09 11.88
C GLY A 645 23.21 25.86 11.62
N ILE A 646 22.62 24.68 11.38
CA ILE A 646 23.39 23.45 11.14
C ILE A 646 24.08 23.42 9.76
N TRP A 647 23.63 24.23 8.80
CA TRP A 647 24.23 24.38 7.47
C TRP A 647 24.93 25.73 7.33
N PRO A 648 25.96 25.86 6.47
CA PRO A 648 26.54 27.17 6.13
C PRO A 648 25.45 28.11 5.59
N PRO A 649 25.49 29.41 5.95
CA PRO A 649 26.56 30.12 6.68
C PRO A 649 26.51 30.01 8.22
N GLN A 650 25.76 29.07 8.80
CA GLN A 650 25.59 28.84 10.24
C GLN A 650 25.03 30.05 10.99
N ARG A 651 23.89 30.55 10.53
CA ARG A 651 23.23 31.70 11.14
C ARG A 651 22.03 31.26 11.95
N CYS A 652 21.97 31.67 13.20
CA CYS A 652 20.84 31.44 14.09
C CYS A 652 20.88 32.39 15.29
N SER A 653 19.75 32.59 15.96
CA SER A 653 19.67 33.36 17.20
C SER A 653 20.26 32.57 18.38
N TYR A 654 21.02 33.23 19.26
CA TYR A 654 21.45 32.64 20.54
C TYR A 654 20.46 33.01 21.67
N PRO A 655 20.00 32.07 22.52
CA PRO A 655 20.37 30.64 22.58
C PRO A 655 19.44 29.69 21.78
N GLY A 656 18.74 30.16 20.75
CA GLY A 656 17.63 29.46 20.10
C GLY A 656 17.96 28.44 18.99
N GLY A 657 19.18 28.44 18.42
CA GLY A 657 19.56 27.46 17.39
C GLY A 657 19.92 26.06 17.91
N VAL A 658 20.08 25.10 17.00
CA VAL A 658 20.57 23.74 17.34
C VAL A 658 22.07 23.78 17.72
N ILE A 659 22.79 24.76 17.18
CA ILE A 659 24.17 25.06 17.55
C ILE A 659 24.29 26.46 18.17
N ASN A 660 25.38 26.71 18.90
CA ASN A 660 25.68 28.04 19.44
C ASN A 660 26.20 28.97 18.33
N CYS A 661 25.29 29.51 17.51
CA CYS A 661 25.67 30.49 16.50
C CYS A 661 26.17 31.78 17.13
N THR A 662 27.17 32.39 16.50
CA THR A 662 27.75 33.68 16.91
C THR A 662 27.11 34.87 16.18
N ALA A 663 26.28 34.61 15.17
CA ALA A 663 25.57 35.60 14.38
C ALA A 663 24.29 34.99 13.78
N GLY A 664 23.36 35.85 13.37
CA GLY A 664 22.09 35.46 12.76
C GLY A 664 20.88 35.99 13.50
N ASN A 665 19.71 35.79 12.90
CA ASN A 665 18.43 36.12 13.51
C ASN A 665 17.34 35.18 13.00
N SER A 666 17.11 34.09 13.72
CA SER A 666 16.11 33.05 13.41
C SER A 666 14.68 33.60 13.30
N SER A 667 14.40 34.78 13.88
CA SER A 667 13.08 35.41 13.80
C SER A 667 12.74 35.95 12.40
N ILE A 668 13.74 36.28 11.58
CA ILE A 668 13.56 37.01 10.30
C ILE A 668 14.34 36.42 9.13
N GLU A 669 15.53 35.84 9.38
CA GLU A 669 16.45 35.43 8.32
C GLU A 669 15.91 34.25 7.49
N PRO A 670 15.28 33.21 8.07
CA PRO A 670 14.65 32.14 7.29
C PRO A 670 13.57 32.66 6.32
N TYR A 671 12.74 33.59 6.79
CA TYR A 671 11.69 34.21 5.98
C TYR A 671 12.27 35.11 4.88
N THR A 672 13.31 35.87 5.20
CA THR A 672 13.99 36.74 4.23
C THR A 672 14.66 35.92 3.13
N ALA A 673 15.39 34.86 3.52
CA ALA A 673 16.05 33.97 2.58
C ALA A 673 15.04 33.30 1.65
N LEU A 674 13.97 32.67 2.18
CA LEU A 674 12.98 32.03 1.32
C LEU A 674 12.24 33.01 0.41
N HIS A 675 11.97 34.23 0.90
CA HIS A 675 11.35 35.26 0.07
C HIS A 675 12.23 35.62 -1.15
N ASN A 676 13.53 35.88 -0.93
CA ASN A 676 14.47 36.16 -2.02
C ASN A 676 14.61 34.95 -2.97
N ILE A 677 14.59 33.72 -2.44
CA ILE A 677 14.63 32.48 -3.24
C ILE A 677 13.40 32.37 -4.16
N LEU A 678 12.20 32.62 -3.64
CA LEU A 678 10.96 32.57 -4.43
C LEU A 678 10.96 33.64 -5.53
N LEU A 679 11.39 34.86 -5.23
CA LEU A 679 11.55 35.93 -6.22
C LEU A 679 12.62 35.59 -7.26
N THR A 680 13.72 34.96 -6.84
CA THR A 680 14.77 34.47 -7.72
C THR A 680 14.24 33.42 -8.68
N HIS A 681 13.55 32.39 -8.17
CA HIS A 681 12.89 31.37 -8.98
C HIS A 681 11.94 32.00 -10.00
N ALA A 682 11.08 32.91 -9.56
CA ALA A 682 10.07 33.53 -10.42
C ALA A 682 10.70 34.41 -11.52
N THR A 683 11.78 35.12 -11.20
CA THR A 683 12.54 35.93 -12.16
C THR A 683 13.25 35.05 -13.20
N VAL A 684 13.86 33.94 -12.77
CA VAL A 684 14.50 32.97 -13.69
C VAL A 684 13.48 32.28 -14.59
N ALA A 685 12.31 31.91 -14.06
CA ALA A 685 11.24 31.34 -14.85
C ALA A 685 10.71 32.33 -15.90
N ALA A 686 10.57 33.61 -15.54
CA ALA A 686 10.21 34.67 -16.48
C ALA A 686 11.28 34.82 -17.58
N LEU A 687 12.57 34.87 -17.21
CA LEU A 687 13.68 34.89 -18.16
C LEU A 687 13.60 33.72 -19.16
N TYR A 688 13.40 32.49 -18.66
CA TYR A 688 13.29 31.32 -19.52
C TYR A 688 12.09 31.43 -20.48
N ARG A 689 10.93 31.81 -19.94
CA ARG A 689 9.68 31.96 -20.70
C ARG A 689 9.80 32.99 -21.82
N GLU A 690 10.44 34.13 -21.54
CA GLU A 690 10.56 35.25 -22.47
C GLU A 690 11.68 35.04 -23.52
N LYS A 691 12.83 34.50 -23.10
CA LYS A 691 14.04 34.45 -23.95
C LYS A 691 14.28 33.09 -24.60
N TYR A 692 13.91 31.99 -23.95
CA TYR A 692 14.37 30.64 -24.31
C TYR A 692 13.25 29.66 -24.68
N LYS A 693 12.05 29.76 -24.08
CA LYS A 693 10.94 28.80 -24.25
C LYS A 693 10.59 28.55 -25.71
N ALA A 694 10.52 29.59 -26.53
CA ALA A 694 10.19 29.48 -27.96
C ALA A 694 11.24 28.69 -28.78
N LYS A 695 12.50 28.66 -28.33
CA LYS A 695 13.60 27.97 -29.03
C LYS A 695 13.90 26.59 -28.46
N GLN A 696 13.81 26.45 -27.15
CA GLN A 696 14.27 25.27 -26.42
C GLN A 696 13.13 24.34 -26.01
N ASN A 697 11.91 24.85 -25.90
CA ASN A 697 10.71 24.10 -25.53
C ASN A 697 10.83 23.26 -24.24
N GLY A 698 11.72 23.65 -23.31
CA GLY A 698 11.90 22.99 -22.02
C GLY A 698 10.93 23.49 -20.95
N MET A 699 11.03 22.92 -19.75
CA MET A 699 10.22 23.24 -18.58
C MET A 699 11.08 23.72 -17.42
N VAL A 700 10.58 24.70 -16.66
CA VAL A 700 11.26 25.23 -15.46
C VAL A 700 10.40 24.95 -14.22
N GLY A 701 11.00 24.39 -13.19
CA GLY A 701 10.36 24.06 -11.93
C GLY A 701 11.14 24.52 -10.69
N LEU A 702 10.48 24.43 -9.54
CA LEU A 702 11.08 24.54 -8.21
C LEU A 702 10.90 23.21 -7.48
N ASN A 703 11.88 22.85 -6.65
CA ASN A 703 11.81 21.66 -5.81
C ASN A 703 11.40 22.03 -4.38
N VAL A 704 10.65 21.17 -3.69
CA VAL A 704 10.31 21.31 -2.27
C VAL A 704 10.58 20.01 -1.53
N TYR A 705 11.15 20.11 -0.33
CA TYR A 705 11.18 18.99 0.60
C TYR A 705 9.83 18.86 1.29
N GLY A 706 9.13 17.74 1.09
CA GLY A 706 7.83 17.50 1.67
C GLY A 706 7.86 16.41 2.73
N PHE A 707 7.81 16.78 4.01
CA PHE A 707 7.37 15.85 5.04
C PHE A 707 5.90 15.50 4.83
N TRP A 708 5.53 14.24 5.02
CA TRP A 708 4.12 13.97 5.30
C TRP A 708 3.86 14.14 6.80
N CYS A 709 3.00 15.09 7.17
CA CYS A 709 2.61 15.29 8.56
C CYS A 709 1.31 14.56 8.86
N THR A 710 1.30 13.80 9.95
CA THR A 710 0.10 13.15 10.51
C THR A 710 -0.07 13.56 11.97
N SER A 711 -1.30 13.54 12.49
CA SER A 711 -1.52 13.89 13.90
C SER A 711 -1.00 12.78 14.82
N LEU A 712 -0.38 13.17 15.94
CA LEU A 712 0.09 12.22 16.96
C LEU A 712 -1.11 11.57 17.67
N THR A 713 -2.11 12.38 18.03
CA THR A 713 -3.39 11.91 18.58
C THR A 713 -4.57 12.33 17.69
N ASN A 714 -5.76 11.78 17.97
CA ASN A 714 -7.00 12.18 17.30
C ASN A 714 -7.63 13.45 17.91
N SER A 715 -6.90 14.18 18.76
CA SER A 715 -7.42 15.42 19.33
C SER A 715 -7.57 16.49 18.25
N THR A 716 -8.61 17.31 18.35
CA THR A 716 -8.82 18.43 17.42
C THR A 716 -7.64 19.39 17.38
N ALA A 717 -6.93 19.53 18.51
CA ALA A 717 -5.72 20.34 18.61
C ALA A 717 -4.60 19.78 17.71
N ASP A 718 -4.27 18.50 17.82
CA ASP A 718 -3.23 17.86 17.02
C ASP A 718 -3.59 17.81 15.53
N VAL A 719 -4.86 17.58 15.19
CA VAL A 719 -5.33 17.63 13.80
C VAL A 719 -5.17 19.03 13.20
N THR A 720 -5.54 20.07 13.94
CA THR A 720 -5.37 21.47 13.51
C THR A 720 -3.88 21.84 13.42
N ALA A 721 -3.06 21.36 14.35
CA ALA A 721 -1.62 21.50 14.34
C ALA A 721 -0.97 20.83 13.14
N THR A 722 -1.48 19.67 12.72
CA THR A 722 -1.00 18.93 11.55
C THR A 722 -1.20 19.72 10.27
N GLN A 723 -2.37 20.32 10.06
CA GLN A 723 -2.59 21.19 8.90
C GLN A 723 -1.67 22.40 8.92
N ARG A 724 -1.47 23.01 10.09
CA ARG A 724 -0.52 24.12 10.26
C ARG A 724 0.92 23.70 9.94
N ALA A 725 1.36 22.52 10.37
CA ALA A 725 2.66 21.98 10.02
C ALA A 725 2.80 21.75 8.50
N ASN A 726 1.78 21.21 7.83
CA ASN A 726 1.75 21.08 6.37
C ASN A 726 1.86 22.45 5.67
N ASP A 727 1.22 23.50 6.19
CA ASP A 727 1.33 24.85 5.65
C ASP A 727 2.75 25.41 5.82
N PHE A 728 3.42 25.16 6.95
CA PHE A 728 4.80 25.62 7.19
C PHE A 728 5.86 24.82 6.41
N PHE A 729 5.70 23.50 6.26
CA PHE A 729 6.69 22.67 5.55
C PHE A 729 6.52 22.70 4.03
N VAL A 730 5.30 22.53 3.53
CA VAL A 730 5.00 22.42 2.09
C VAL A 730 4.36 23.71 1.58
N GLY A 731 3.36 24.24 2.31
CA GLY A 731 2.62 25.42 1.89
C GLY A 731 3.47 26.69 1.77
N TRP A 732 4.54 26.81 2.54
CA TRP A 732 5.45 27.96 2.53
C TRP A 732 6.08 28.20 1.16
N VAL A 733 6.32 27.12 0.40
CA VAL A 733 6.82 27.17 -0.99
C VAL A 733 5.68 27.05 -2.00
N VAL A 734 4.77 26.08 -1.81
CA VAL A 734 3.77 25.74 -2.84
C VAL A 734 2.65 26.78 -2.93
N SER A 735 2.23 27.38 -1.80
CA SER A 735 1.15 28.39 -1.82
C SER A 735 1.53 29.64 -2.63
N PRO A 736 2.73 30.23 -2.49
CA PRO A 736 3.16 31.32 -3.37
C PRO A 736 3.13 30.94 -4.86
N LEU A 737 3.56 29.74 -5.23
CA LEU A 737 3.57 29.29 -6.62
C LEU A 737 2.15 29.13 -7.21
N VAL A 738 1.17 28.72 -6.40
CA VAL A 738 -0.20 28.44 -6.87
C VAL A 738 -1.12 29.66 -6.71
N TYR A 739 -1.05 30.33 -5.56
CA TYR A 739 -1.97 31.38 -5.16
C TYR A 739 -1.38 32.79 -5.26
N GLY A 740 -0.05 32.91 -5.35
CA GLY A 740 0.66 34.19 -5.41
C GLY A 740 0.94 34.82 -4.04
N ASP A 741 0.69 34.10 -2.95
CA ASP A 741 0.95 34.58 -1.58
C ASP A 741 1.17 33.41 -0.62
N TYR A 742 1.73 33.71 0.56
CA TYR A 742 1.98 32.72 1.62
C TYR A 742 0.69 32.18 2.25
N PRO A 743 0.73 31.02 2.95
CA PRO A 743 -0.41 30.53 3.72
C PRO A 743 -0.89 31.56 4.76
N GLU A 744 -2.20 31.69 4.92
CA GLU A 744 -2.80 32.67 5.85
C GLU A 744 -2.33 32.46 7.30
N ILE A 745 -2.24 31.20 7.72
CA ILE A 745 -1.79 30.86 9.08
C ILE A 745 -0.35 31.32 9.33
N MET A 746 0.53 31.23 8.33
CA MET A 746 1.91 31.69 8.44
C MET A 746 1.96 33.21 8.58
N ARG A 747 1.22 33.96 7.74
CA ARG A 747 1.14 35.43 7.85
C ARG A 747 0.62 35.86 9.23
N LYS A 748 -0.36 35.14 9.76
CA LYS A 748 -0.92 35.43 11.10
C LYS A 748 0.09 35.17 12.22
N LYS A 749 0.86 34.09 12.14
CA LYS A 749 1.85 33.68 13.16
C LYS A 749 3.13 34.51 13.11
N ALA A 750 3.72 34.65 11.93
CA ALA A 750 4.96 35.39 11.74
C ALA A 750 4.75 36.92 11.72
N GLY A 751 3.56 37.39 11.34
CA GLY A 751 3.24 38.80 11.27
C GLY A 751 4.16 39.55 10.31
N SER A 752 4.65 40.72 10.74
CA SER A 752 5.55 41.55 9.93
C SER A 752 6.95 40.97 9.70
N ARG A 753 7.29 39.83 10.32
CA ARG A 753 8.58 39.14 10.12
C ARG A 753 8.59 38.31 8.83
N LEU A 754 7.42 37.89 8.35
CA LEU A 754 7.28 37.29 7.03
C LEU A 754 7.11 38.42 6.00
N PRO A 755 8.04 38.58 5.04
CA PRO A 755 7.90 39.60 4.01
C PRO A 755 6.59 39.45 3.23
N SER A 756 5.98 40.55 2.83
CA SER A 756 4.77 40.54 2.00
C SER A 756 5.16 40.72 0.53
N PHE A 757 4.55 39.95 -0.36
CA PHE A 757 4.69 40.20 -1.79
C PHE A 757 3.97 41.50 -2.17
N THR A 758 4.67 42.37 -2.90
CA THR A 758 4.00 43.42 -3.65
C THR A 758 3.09 42.80 -4.71
N LYS A 759 2.14 43.58 -5.24
CA LYS A 759 1.25 43.09 -6.31
C LYS A 759 2.02 42.53 -7.50
N ARG A 760 3.11 43.20 -7.90
CA ARG A 760 3.96 42.77 -9.02
C ARG A 760 4.67 41.46 -8.73
N GLU A 761 5.20 41.30 -7.52
CA GLU A 761 5.88 40.07 -7.11
C GLU A 761 4.91 38.90 -6.98
N SER A 762 3.71 39.14 -6.45
CA SER A 762 2.62 38.17 -6.36
C SER A 762 2.23 37.66 -7.76
N GLU A 763 2.08 38.57 -8.72
CA GLU A 763 1.82 38.24 -10.13
C GLU A 763 2.99 37.50 -10.78
N LEU A 764 4.23 37.77 -10.38
CA LEU A 764 5.43 37.13 -10.91
C LEU A 764 5.60 35.70 -10.39
N VAL A 765 5.40 35.46 -9.09
CA VAL A 765 5.58 34.15 -8.45
C VAL A 765 4.42 33.19 -8.75
N LYS A 766 3.21 33.71 -8.92
CA LYS A 766 2.05 32.89 -9.25
C LYS A 766 2.19 32.27 -10.63
N GLY A 767 2.19 30.94 -10.68
CA GLY A 767 2.36 30.18 -11.93
C GLY A 767 3.76 30.32 -12.53
N SER A 768 4.79 30.61 -11.72
CA SER A 768 6.19 30.63 -12.19
C SER A 768 6.78 29.23 -12.41
N SER A 769 6.11 28.17 -11.96
CA SER A 769 6.61 26.79 -12.04
C SER A 769 5.78 25.96 -13.04
N ASP A 770 6.43 25.39 -14.06
CA ASP A 770 5.82 24.49 -15.05
C ASP A 770 5.55 23.09 -14.43
N PHE A 771 6.30 22.71 -13.39
CA PHE A 771 6.14 21.50 -12.59
C PHE A 771 6.62 21.74 -11.15
N LEU A 772 6.21 20.89 -10.21
CA LEU A 772 6.72 20.84 -8.85
C LEU A 772 7.69 19.65 -8.70
N GLY A 773 8.94 19.93 -8.33
CA GLY A 773 9.86 18.93 -7.84
C GLY A 773 9.54 18.59 -6.39
N LEU A 774 9.51 17.31 -6.04
CA LEU A 774 9.23 16.85 -4.68
C LEU A 774 10.35 15.95 -4.18
N ASN A 775 10.94 16.32 -3.06
CA ASN A 775 11.83 15.45 -2.28
C ASN A 775 11.05 14.93 -1.08
N HIS A 776 11.01 13.61 -0.92
CA HIS A 776 10.25 13.00 0.16
C HIS A 776 10.98 11.78 0.70
N TYR A 777 11.15 11.73 2.02
CA TYR A 777 11.83 10.64 2.70
C TYR A 777 11.05 10.12 3.91
N PHE A 778 10.32 11.01 4.59
CA PHE A 778 9.83 10.76 5.95
C PHE A 778 8.37 11.20 6.16
N THR A 779 7.70 10.46 7.03
CA THR A 779 6.45 10.84 7.69
C THR A 779 6.76 11.23 9.13
N VAL A 780 6.12 12.30 9.63
CA VAL A 780 6.29 12.78 11.01
C VAL A 780 4.95 12.97 11.71
N TYR A 781 4.94 12.77 13.03
CA TYR A 781 3.77 12.88 13.87
C TYR A 781 3.76 14.23 14.59
N ILE A 782 2.62 14.92 14.56
CA ILE A 782 2.47 16.30 15.01
C ILE A 782 1.60 16.36 16.26
N GLN A 783 2.12 17.01 17.29
CA GLN A 783 1.40 17.39 18.50
C GLN A 783 1.29 18.92 18.61
N ASP A 784 0.14 19.43 19.02
CA ASP A 784 -0.04 20.87 19.23
C ASP A 784 0.82 21.38 20.40
N ASN A 785 1.43 22.55 20.22
CA ASN A 785 2.26 23.19 21.26
C ASN A 785 1.80 24.64 21.50
N PRO A 786 0.69 24.85 22.22
CA PRO A 786 0.09 26.17 22.38
C PRO A 786 0.96 27.12 23.21
N SER A 787 1.84 26.60 24.07
CA SER A 787 2.78 27.35 24.91
C SER A 787 4.06 27.79 24.18
N SER A 788 4.27 27.34 22.93
CA SER A 788 5.44 27.69 22.13
C SER A 788 5.70 29.20 21.95
N PRO A 789 4.68 30.07 21.83
CA PRO A 789 4.89 31.52 21.74
C PRO A 789 5.38 32.18 23.03
N GLU A 790 5.32 31.50 24.18
CA GLU A 790 5.53 32.09 25.51
C GLU A 790 6.92 31.78 26.10
N THR A 791 7.71 30.88 25.50
CA THR A 791 8.89 30.27 26.15
C THR A 791 10.25 30.56 25.51
N GLY A 792 10.38 31.46 24.52
CA GLY A 792 11.67 31.69 23.85
C GLY A 792 11.73 32.87 22.86
N ILE A 793 12.84 32.94 22.11
CA ILE A 793 13.01 33.86 20.97
C ILE A 793 12.04 33.42 19.85
N PRO A 794 11.21 34.30 19.27
CA PRO A 794 10.35 33.92 18.15
C PRO A 794 11.18 33.41 16.97
N ASP A 795 11.01 32.16 16.56
CA ASP A 795 11.74 31.53 15.46
C ASP A 795 10.77 30.72 14.57
N PHE A 796 11.26 30.09 13.50
CA PHE A 796 10.40 29.36 12.56
C PHE A 796 9.59 28.25 13.26
N ASN A 797 10.25 27.48 14.12
CA ASN A 797 9.62 26.36 14.85
C ASN A 797 8.59 26.86 15.88
N GLY A 798 8.90 27.96 16.57
CA GLY A 798 8.02 28.62 17.52
C GLY A 798 6.76 29.19 16.86
N ASP A 799 6.90 29.75 15.66
CA ASP A 799 5.78 30.24 14.85
C ASP A 799 4.86 29.13 14.38
N MET A 800 5.46 28.00 13.96
CA MET A 800 4.73 26.79 13.65
C MET A 800 4.01 26.25 14.89
N GLY A 801 4.63 26.32 16.07
CA GLY A 801 3.99 26.03 17.36
C GLY A 801 3.49 24.60 17.46
N VAL A 802 4.35 23.63 17.12
CA VAL A 802 4.07 22.20 17.22
C VAL A 802 5.24 21.47 17.86
N LYS A 803 5.01 20.23 18.31
CA LYS A 803 6.06 19.25 18.58
C LYS A 803 5.99 18.15 17.53
N ILE A 804 7.15 17.61 17.18
CA ILE A 804 7.33 16.63 16.12
C ILE A 804 7.89 15.34 16.73
N ALA A 805 7.36 14.20 16.30
CA ALA A 805 7.81 12.88 16.69
C ALA A 805 8.03 12.02 15.43
N GLY A 806 9.02 11.12 15.47
CA GLY A 806 9.33 10.24 14.35
C GLY A 806 8.37 9.05 14.25
N THR A 807 7.92 8.56 15.40
CA THR A 807 6.93 7.51 15.56
C THR A 807 5.82 7.95 16.52
N LYS A 808 4.75 7.16 16.63
CA LYS A 808 3.68 7.41 17.62
C LYS A 808 4.14 7.24 19.06
N ASP A 809 5.19 6.45 19.27
CA ASP A 809 5.70 6.08 20.59
C ASP A 809 6.85 7.00 21.04
N ASP A 810 7.39 7.79 20.11
CA ASP A 810 8.46 8.76 20.40
C ASP A 810 7.92 9.91 21.27
N THR A 811 8.78 10.43 22.14
CA THR A 811 8.47 11.67 22.87
C THR A 811 8.59 12.86 21.93
N PRO A 812 7.52 13.65 21.69
CA PRO A 812 7.56 14.75 20.72
C PRO A 812 8.48 15.88 21.17
N THR A 813 9.30 16.40 20.25
CA THR A 813 10.26 17.49 20.50
C THR A 813 9.89 18.76 19.73
N GLY A 814 10.28 19.93 20.24
CA GLY A 814 10.06 21.21 19.55
C GLY A 814 11.04 21.47 18.40
N GLN A 815 12.31 21.09 18.59
CA GLN A 815 13.32 21.04 17.51
C GLN A 815 13.43 19.61 17.01
N PHE A 816 13.38 19.46 15.68
CA PHE A 816 13.45 18.16 15.01
C PHE A 816 14.59 18.16 14.01
N VAL A 817 15.58 17.31 14.25
CA VAL A 817 16.60 16.96 13.26
C VAL A 817 16.22 15.57 12.73
N PRO A 818 15.82 15.44 11.46
CA PRO A 818 15.47 14.14 10.90
C PRO A 818 16.65 13.16 11.07
N GLY A 819 16.42 12.07 11.81
CA GLY A 819 17.34 10.94 11.94
C GLY A 819 16.86 9.72 11.13
N SER A 820 17.37 8.53 11.45
CA SER A 820 16.92 7.26 10.87
C SER A 820 15.47 6.93 11.24
N LEU A 821 14.51 7.55 10.55
CA LEU A 821 13.07 7.36 10.76
C LEU A 821 12.57 6.12 10.01
N PRO A 822 11.48 5.47 10.48
CA PRO A 822 10.91 4.32 9.79
C PRO A 822 10.44 4.66 8.38
N SER A 823 10.61 3.71 7.46
CA SER A 823 10.07 3.79 6.10
C SER A 823 8.54 3.83 6.13
N SER A 824 7.94 4.80 5.44
CA SER A 824 6.48 4.98 5.37
C SER A 824 6.03 5.32 3.94
N PRO A 825 5.96 4.34 3.03
CA PRO A 825 5.53 4.57 1.66
C PRO A 825 4.14 5.22 1.54
N SER A 826 3.24 4.96 2.48
CA SER A 826 1.89 5.57 2.51
C SER A 826 1.93 7.09 2.75
N GLY A 827 3.02 7.60 3.35
CA GLY A 827 3.25 9.04 3.49
C GLY A 827 3.36 9.74 2.14
N LEU A 828 4.11 9.17 1.19
CA LEU A 828 4.23 9.72 -0.16
C LEU A 828 2.89 9.69 -0.91
N LEU A 829 2.14 8.59 -0.80
CA LEU A 829 0.79 8.48 -1.37
C LEU A 829 -0.11 9.62 -0.86
N SER A 830 -0.10 9.83 0.46
CA SER A 830 -0.91 10.85 1.11
C SER A 830 -0.49 12.27 0.71
N LEU A 831 0.82 12.54 0.63
CA LEU A 831 1.34 13.84 0.21
C LEU A 831 1.00 14.15 -1.25
N LEU A 832 1.12 13.17 -2.15
CA LEU A 832 0.71 13.35 -3.56
C LEU A 832 -0.80 13.58 -3.68
N GLY A 833 -1.60 12.87 -2.89
CA GLY A 833 -3.05 13.11 -2.78
C GLY A 833 -3.35 14.52 -2.27
N TYR A 834 -2.63 14.98 -1.24
CA TYR A 834 -2.75 16.34 -0.70
C TYR A 834 -2.41 17.40 -1.75
N LEU A 835 -1.30 17.26 -2.48
CA LEU A 835 -0.94 18.16 -3.58
C LEU A 835 -2.00 18.20 -4.68
N LYS A 836 -2.58 17.04 -5.00
CA LYS A 836 -3.70 16.93 -5.94
C LYS A 836 -4.92 17.72 -5.47
N ASP A 837 -5.37 17.49 -4.24
CA ASP A 837 -6.64 18.00 -3.76
C ASP A 837 -6.57 19.46 -3.30
N HIS A 838 -5.44 19.90 -2.72
CA HIS A 838 -5.29 21.24 -2.14
C HIS A 838 -4.58 22.25 -3.03
N TYR A 839 -3.87 21.81 -4.08
CA TYR A 839 -3.10 22.70 -4.96
C TYR A 839 -3.46 22.55 -6.44
N GLY A 840 -4.59 21.93 -6.76
CA GLY A 840 -5.11 21.86 -8.13
C GLY A 840 -4.36 20.87 -9.02
N ASN A 841 -3.75 19.83 -8.44
CA ASN A 841 -3.08 18.73 -9.16
C ASN A 841 -1.97 19.16 -10.14
N PRO A 842 -0.98 19.93 -9.66
CA PRO A 842 0.14 20.36 -10.51
C PRO A 842 0.93 19.15 -11.02
N PRO A 843 1.65 19.27 -12.16
CA PRO A 843 2.62 18.26 -12.57
C PRO A 843 3.68 18.08 -11.48
N VAL A 844 3.82 16.86 -10.94
CA VAL A 844 4.81 16.54 -9.90
C VAL A 844 5.88 15.60 -10.45
N TYR A 845 7.15 15.89 -10.17
CA TYR A 845 8.24 14.93 -10.32
C TYR A 845 8.79 14.66 -8.93
N ILE A 846 8.78 13.40 -8.49
CA ILE A 846 9.50 13.02 -7.27
C ILE A 846 10.96 13.04 -7.65
N GLN A 847 11.66 14.10 -7.27
CA GLN A 847 13.04 14.30 -7.66
C GLN A 847 14.00 13.64 -6.68
N GLU A 848 13.61 13.39 -5.44
CA GLU A 848 14.40 12.57 -4.53
C GLU A 848 13.52 11.69 -3.63
N ASN A 849 13.88 10.40 -3.58
CA ASN A 849 13.41 9.44 -2.58
C ASN A 849 14.45 8.31 -2.44
N GLY A 850 14.84 7.99 -1.20
CA GLY A 850 15.99 7.13 -0.96
C GLY A 850 16.15 6.66 0.48
N SER A 851 17.02 5.68 0.69
CA SER A 851 17.35 5.18 2.03
C SER A 851 18.86 4.98 2.18
N GLY A 852 19.42 5.66 3.19
CA GLY A 852 20.82 5.56 3.56
C GLY A 852 21.10 4.32 4.40
N GLY A 853 22.04 3.49 3.96
CA GLY A 853 22.61 2.39 4.74
C GLY A 853 23.81 2.85 5.58
N PRO A 854 24.26 2.04 6.55
CA PRO A 854 25.46 2.33 7.34
C PRO A 854 26.73 2.31 6.47
N HIS A 855 27.82 2.94 6.94
CA HIS A 855 29.11 3.01 6.24
C HIS A 855 29.64 1.66 5.73
N ASN A 856 29.41 0.58 6.48
CA ASN A 856 29.83 -0.79 6.18
C ASN A 856 28.76 -1.65 5.49
N GLU A 857 27.78 -1.00 4.84
CA GLU A 857 26.73 -1.68 4.10
C GLU A 857 27.30 -2.67 3.07
N SER A 858 26.72 -3.88 3.02
CA SER A 858 27.06 -4.89 2.03
C SER A 858 26.53 -4.51 0.65
N LEU A 859 27.19 -5.00 -0.42
CA LEU A 859 26.63 -4.93 -1.78
C LEU A 859 25.26 -5.61 -1.91
N ASN A 860 24.86 -6.45 -0.96
CA ASN A 860 23.52 -6.99 -0.87
C ASN A 860 22.64 -6.15 0.07
N ASP A 861 21.96 -5.16 -0.49
CA ASP A 861 21.23 -4.08 0.19
C ASP A 861 19.71 -4.25 0.07
N THR A 862 19.19 -5.39 0.52
CA THR A 862 17.75 -5.74 0.36
C THR A 862 16.81 -4.73 1.02
N ALA A 863 17.21 -4.09 2.11
CA ALA A 863 16.40 -3.04 2.75
C ALA A 863 16.15 -1.84 1.82
N ARG A 864 17.12 -1.48 0.96
CA ARG A 864 16.95 -0.43 -0.06
C ARG A 864 15.97 -0.87 -1.15
N ILE A 865 15.98 -2.16 -1.52
CA ILE A 865 15.01 -2.74 -2.45
C ILE A 865 13.59 -2.61 -1.88
N ASP A 866 13.39 -3.01 -0.62
CA ASP A 866 12.09 -2.96 0.04
C ASP A 866 11.59 -1.51 0.16
N TYR A 867 12.48 -0.57 0.51
CA TYR A 867 12.17 0.85 0.55
C TYR A 867 11.74 1.38 -0.83
N VAL A 868 12.61 1.28 -1.83
CA VAL A 868 12.36 1.86 -3.16
C VAL A 868 11.15 1.21 -3.82
N SER A 869 10.97 -0.10 -3.68
CA SER A 869 9.81 -0.82 -4.22
C SER A 869 8.50 -0.36 -3.58
N GLY A 870 8.48 -0.14 -2.27
CA GLY A 870 7.31 0.38 -1.54
C GLY A 870 6.92 1.78 -2.02
N TYR A 871 7.88 2.71 -2.09
CA TYR A 871 7.59 4.10 -2.50
C TYR A 871 7.22 4.22 -3.98
N ILE A 872 7.82 3.43 -4.88
CA ILE A 872 7.37 3.33 -6.27
C ILE A 872 5.93 2.79 -6.30
N GLY A 873 5.61 1.79 -5.49
CA GLY A 873 4.26 1.25 -5.34
C GLY A 873 3.24 2.33 -4.98
N SER A 874 3.50 3.11 -3.92
CA SER A 874 2.69 4.24 -3.50
C SER A 874 2.58 5.34 -4.54
N THR A 875 3.66 5.62 -5.28
CA THR A 875 3.65 6.60 -6.37
C THR A 875 2.70 6.16 -7.49
N LEU A 876 2.81 4.90 -7.90
CA LEU A 876 1.92 4.32 -8.92
C LEU A 876 0.46 4.30 -8.46
N GLU A 877 0.21 4.07 -7.16
CA GLU A 877 -1.11 4.18 -6.57
C GLU A 877 -1.65 5.61 -6.59
N ALA A 878 -0.83 6.62 -6.23
CA ALA A 878 -1.21 8.02 -6.31
C ALA A 878 -1.59 8.42 -7.75
N ILE A 879 -0.80 7.98 -8.73
CA ILE A 879 -1.10 8.18 -10.17
C ILE A 879 -2.43 7.52 -10.55
N ARG A 880 -2.70 6.30 -10.07
CA ARG A 880 -3.99 5.62 -10.30
C ARG A 880 -5.15 6.40 -9.67
N ASN A 881 -4.92 7.04 -8.53
CA ASN A 881 -5.86 7.91 -7.83
C ASN A 881 -5.95 9.33 -8.44
N GLY A 882 -5.30 9.56 -9.58
CA GLY A 882 -5.41 10.78 -10.38
C GLY A 882 -4.38 11.85 -10.07
N ALA A 883 -3.36 11.58 -9.23
CA ALA A 883 -2.25 12.51 -9.04
C ALA A 883 -1.45 12.67 -10.35
N ASN A 884 -1.13 13.91 -10.71
CA ASN A 884 -0.39 14.26 -11.93
C ASN A 884 1.13 14.08 -11.72
N THR A 885 1.55 12.90 -11.27
CA THR A 885 2.96 12.56 -11.04
C THR A 885 3.58 12.00 -12.33
N ARG A 886 4.72 12.56 -12.74
CA ARG A 886 5.34 12.35 -14.06
C ARG A 886 6.73 11.72 -14.00
N GLY A 887 7.34 11.62 -12.82
CA GLY A 887 8.62 10.94 -12.67
C GLY A 887 8.97 10.64 -11.22
N TYR A 888 9.94 9.74 -11.06
CA TYR A 888 10.45 9.24 -9.80
C TYR A 888 11.95 9.02 -9.91
N PHE A 889 12.72 9.76 -9.11
CA PHE A 889 14.16 9.76 -9.09
C PHE A 889 14.64 9.19 -7.75
N VAL A 890 15.41 8.09 -7.80
CA VAL A 890 16.03 7.48 -6.63
C VAL A 890 17.21 8.33 -6.17
N TRP A 891 17.19 8.71 -4.89
CA TRP A 891 18.36 9.22 -4.18
C TRP A 891 19.11 8.03 -3.54
N SER A 892 20.31 7.67 -3.97
CA SER A 892 21.12 8.29 -5.03
C SER A 892 21.65 7.25 -6.03
N PHE A 893 22.22 7.70 -7.14
CA PHE A 893 22.85 6.80 -8.10
C PHE A 893 24.11 6.14 -7.53
N LEU A 894 25.05 6.95 -7.05
CA LEU A 894 26.29 6.51 -6.40
C LEU A 894 26.20 6.71 -4.90
N ASP A 895 27.02 5.98 -4.12
CA ASP A 895 27.35 6.45 -2.77
C ASP A 895 28.04 7.82 -2.90
N VAL A 896 27.67 8.76 -2.03
CA VAL A 896 28.02 10.18 -2.16
C VAL A 896 28.61 10.73 -0.86
N PHE A 897 29.20 11.93 -0.92
CA PHE A 897 29.45 12.76 0.25
C PHE A 897 28.11 13.35 0.74
N GLU A 898 27.52 12.73 1.76
CA GLU A 898 26.20 13.08 2.27
C GLU A 898 26.29 14.27 3.24
N VAL A 899 25.55 15.33 2.96
CA VAL A 899 25.72 16.66 3.57
C VAL A 899 25.64 16.62 5.11
N LEU A 900 24.81 15.73 5.66
CA LEU A 900 24.61 15.61 7.11
C LEU A 900 25.55 14.60 7.79
N SER A 901 26.14 13.67 7.05
CA SER A 901 26.88 12.54 7.63
C SER A 901 28.24 12.27 6.98
N GLY A 902 28.70 13.13 6.07
CA GLY A 902 29.91 12.94 5.28
C GLY A 902 29.86 11.61 4.53
N TYR A 903 30.87 10.75 4.72
CA TYR A 903 30.92 9.43 4.11
C TYR A 903 30.40 8.31 5.03
N GLN A 904 29.66 8.64 6.10
CA GLN A 904 29.13 7.64 7.04
C GLN A 904 27.84 6.96 6.56
N SER A 905 27.14 7.55 5.59
CA SER A 905 25.90 6.99 5.02
C SER A 905 26.08 6.57 3.56
N ARG A 906 25.45 5.45 3.18
CA ARG A 906 25.51 4.88 1.83
C ARG A 906 24.13 4.99 1.18
N TYR A 907 23.92 5.95 0.30
CA TYR A 907 22.63 6.14 -0.39
C TYR A 907 22.58 5.53 -1.79
N GLY A 908 23.73 5.18 -2.36
CA GLY A 908 23.85 4.80 -3.76
C GLY A 908 23.24 3.46 -4.09
N LEU A 909 22.61 3.37 -5.24
CA LEU A 909 22.39 2.10 -5.94
C LEU A 909 23.73 1.43 -6.33
N VAL A 910 24.73 2.26 -6.62
CA VAL A 910 26.10 1.84 -6.94
C VAL A 910 27.01 2.22 -5.78
N HIS A 911 27.69 1.23 -5.24
CA HIS A 911 28.70 1.43 -4.21
C HIS A 911 29.92 2.14 -4.77
N VAL A 912 30.48 3.09 -4.02
CA VAL A 912 31.79 3.70 -4.25
C VAL A 912 32.70 3.32 -3.09
N ASP A 913 33.81 2.64 -3.41
CA ASP A 913 34.83 2.31 -2.42
C ASP A 913 35.70 3.53 -2.14
N PHE A 914 35.36 4.29 -1.09
CA PHE A 914 36.09 5.49 -0.69
C PHE A 914 37.47 5.20 -0.04
N GLU A 915 37.76 3.94 0.29
CA GLU A 915 39.07 3.52 0.80
C GLU A 915 40.02 3.13 -0.34
N ASP A 916 39.49 2.80 -1.51
CA ASP A 916 40.25 2.60 -2.74
C ASP A 916 40.59 3.95 -3.39
N LYS A 917 41.87 4.18 -3.69
CA LYS A 917 42.33 5.37 -4.40
C LYS A 917 41.70 5.52 -5.78
N GLU A 918 41.29 4.42 -6.40
CA GLU A 918 40.62 4.41 -7.69
C GLU A 918 39.11 4.68 -7.59
N LEU A 919 38.55 4.81 -6.38
CA LEU A 919 37.13 5.07 -6.11
C LEU A 919 36.21 4.15 -6.93
N LYS A 920 36.47 2.85 -6.87
CA LYS A 920 35.85 1.86 -7.74
C LYS A 920 34.32 1.81 -7.57
N ARG A 921 33.59 1.79 -8.69
CA ARG A 921 32.12 1.64 -8.70
C ARG A 921 31.70 0.18 -8.73
N GLN A 922 30.76 -0.20 -7.87
CA GLN A 922 30.23 -1.57 -7.80
C GLN A 922 28.69 -1.55 -7.65
N PRO A 923 27.91 -1.99 -8.65
CA PRO A 923 26.45 -2.05 -8.53
C PRO A 923 26.01 -2.96 -7.37
N LYS A 924 25.16 -2.44 -6.48
CA LYS A 924 24.54 -3.21 -5.39
C LYS A 924 23.38 -4.08 -5.90
N SER A 925 22.80 -4.93 -5.06
CA SER A 925 21.65 -5.74 -5.45
C SER A 925 20.42 -4.88 -5.77
N SER A 926 20.27 -3.71 -5.15
CA SER A 926 19.27 -2.70 -5.52
C SER A 926 19.45 -2.15 -6.93
N ALA A 927 20.68 -1.90 -7.41
CA ALA A 927 20.92 -1.50 -8.80
C ALA A 927 20.46 -2.60 -9.78
N GLN A 928 20.70 -3.86 -9.46
CA GLN A 928 20.25 -4.99 -10.29
C GLN A 928 18.73 -5.12 -10.30
N TRP A 929 18.09 -5.01 -9.13
CA TRP A 929 16.64 -5.00 -9.00
C TRP A 929 16.01 -3.85 -9.79
N TYR A 930 16.55 -2.64 -9.65
CA TYR A 930 16.07 -1.45 -10.35
C TYR A 930 16.27 -1.57 -11.87
N SER A 931 17.40 -2.13 -12.30
CA SER A 931 17.65 -2.43 -13.70
C SER A 931 16.59 -3.37 -14.28
N ASN A 932 16.24 -4.42 -13.55
CA ASN A 932 15.21 -5.37 -13.96
C ASN A 932 13.83 -4.71 -14.05
N PHE A 933 13.49 -3.85 -13.09
CA PHE A 933 12.26 -3.05 -13.10
C PHE A 933 12.16 -2.17 -14.35
N LEU A 934 13.20 -1.39 -14.66
CA LEU A 934 13.23 -0.49 -15.83
C LEU A 934 13.21 -1.25 -17.16
N LYS A 935 13.98 -2.35 -17.27
CA LYS A 935 14.03 -3.16 -18.50
C LYS A 935 12.71 -3.86 -18.78
N LYS A 936 11.98 -4.31 -17.75
CA LYS A 936 10.62 -4.84 -17.91
C LYS A 936 9.66 -3.79 -18.47
N LYS A 937 9.72 -2.55 -17.97
CA LYS A 937 8.96 -1.41 -18.51
C LYS A 937 9.24 -1.15 -20.00
N LYS A 938 10.53 -1.08 -20.40
CA LYS A 938 10.93 -0.85 -21.81
C LYS A 938 10.44 -1.96 -22.75
N LYS A 939 10.48 -3.23 -22.34
CA LYS A 939 9.98 -4.36 -23.13
C LYS A 939 8.46 -4.29 -23.35
N GLN A 940 7.69 -3.97 -22.32
CA GLN A 940 6.25 -3.79 -22.42
C GLN A 940 5.88 -2.64 -23.37
N ALA A 941 6.58 -1.51 -23.30
CA ALA A 941 6.37 -0.38 -24.21
C ALA A 941 6.69 -0.70 -25.69
N GLY A 942 7.74 -1.50 -25.95
CA GLY A 942 8.15 -1.88 -27.31
C GLY A 942 7.23 -2.91 -28.01
N MET A 943 6.60 -3.81 -27.25
CA MET A 943 5.63 -4.79 -27.78
C MET A 943 4.32 -4.12 -28.24
N GLU A 944 3.84 -3.12 -27.48
CA GLU A 944 2.64 -2.38 -27.86
C GLU A 944 2.79 -1.56 -29.15
N MET A 945 3.96 -0.93 -29.37
CA MET A 945 4.23 -0.20 -30.62
C MET A 945 4.22 -1.11 -31.86
N LYS A 946 4.72 -2.35 -31.74
CA LYS A 946 4.66 -3.33 -32.83
C LYS A 946 3.23 -3.80 -33.12
N ASN A 947 2.39 -3.93 -32.10
CA ASN A 947 0.98 -4.29 -32.26
C ASN A 947 0.14 -3.15 -32.87
N ILE A 948 0.46 -1.89 -32.57
CA ILE A 948 -0.17 -0.71 -33.21
C ILE A 948 0.21 -0.60 -34.69
N ASN A 949 1.47 -0.85 -35.04
CA ASN A 949 1.90 -0.85 -36.45
C ASN A 949 1.33 -2.03 -37.26
N LYS A 950 1.01 -3.16 -36.60
CA LYS A 950 0.30 -4.30 -37.23
C LYS A 950 -1.21 -4.07 -37.39
N SER A 951 -1.85 -3.32 -36.49
CA SER A 951 -3.27 -2.97 -36.65
C SER A 951 -3.49 -1.80 -37.62
N GLY A 952 -2.52 -0.90 -37.77
CA GLY A 952 -2.52 0.17 -38.77
C GLY A 952 -2.35 -0.31 -40.22
N SER A 953 -1.71 -1.46 -40.46
CA SER A 953 -1.54 -2.03 -41.81
C SER A 953 -2.73 -2.87 -42.30
N LEU A 954 -3.74 -3.10 -41.45
CA LEU A 954 -4.96 -3.86 -41.80
C LEU A 954 -6.17 -2.98 -42.16
N ASN A 955 -6.06 -1.65 -42.05
CA ASN A 955 -7.17 -0.70 -42.29
C ASN A 955 -6.95 0.29 -43.46
N GLN A 956 -6.03 0.01 -44.39
CA GLN A 956 -5.87 0.80 -45.62
C GLN A 956 -6.16 -0.02 -46.89
N THR A 957 -7.36 -0.60 -47.01
CA THR A 957 -7.92 -1.01 -48.31
C THR A 957 -9.45 -1.18 -48.22
N SER A 958 -10.19 -0.09 -48.05
CA SER A 958 -11.54 0.06 -48.63
C SER A 958 -12.10 1.43 -48.26
N HIS A 959 -12.15 2.33 -49.24
CA HIS A 959 -13.24 3.28 -49.51
C HIS A 959 -12.72 4.44 -50.36
N PHE A 960 -12.63 4.20 -51.66
CA PHE A 960 -12.83 5.23 -52.69
C PHE A 960 -13.64 4.59 -53.82
N SER A 961 -14.96 4.76 -53.77
CA SER A 961 -15.85 4.67 -54.94
C SER A 961 -17.24 5.22 -54.59
N GLN A 962 -17.40 6.54 -54.72
CA GLN A 962 -18.46 7.29 -55.41
C GLN A 962 -18.56 8.71 -54.87
#